data_AF-A0A1E3B5J5-F1
#
_entry.id   AF-A0A1E3B5J5-F1
#
_cell.length_a   1.000
_cell.length_b   1.000
_cell.length_c   1.000
_cell.angle_alpha   90.00
_cell.angle_beta   90.00
_cell.angle_gamma   90.00
#
_symmetry.space_group_name_H-M   'P 1'
#
loop_
_entity.id
_entity.type
_entity.pdbx_description
1 polymer ?
#
loop_
_entity_poly.entity_id
_entity_poly.type
_entity_poly.pdbx_seq_one_letter_code
_entity_poly.pdbx_strand_id
1 'polypeptide(L)'
;MAEQPESLSISCLFPSLGGNVGTQAAPAREATLTPIPDLEPNLLAENKDVCALFAAAWSLVLYRFILVEEVSFTIHGSSATSLVTVVIQPEEPVRQLVDIYSSQRITSSQLKDSDRINSGLAFSSSSSSCIQAFHSSNCQIGLVIDLNNLRVCLWSRPEFISDQQAGSVASAVSQAIHGIVASPDQAIGAVSIFSNQHLAQIAEWNGHHPISDPPATSVYELIQPLCQSQPDAPAISAWDGEVSYGQMDALTSQLAAHLKEMGVKPNKVVALCFGKSLWAMISMLAVIRTGSAFVFLAPSHPASHRKHILSQACPVMILTTPTHERLFDDEGIPVVSVTETLVSQLSSPSPSGCFKPVNDIQDPAYLIFTSGSSGTPKGCAIDHGSLAGMIPLERAWPFDKTCNRIFQFAPFVFGTSMLEFFSAWLTGGVLYLPSDDEWKNDLVGAISRSRATGLVLPVSLAKLISPDMIPTVRMLAVGGEPLDDSLFDRWVDRVRLVQGYGMSENAGILAVNDGLTRESDPRNVGQSPNGRIWLVSPDDHHQLAPIGAVAEILFESPGIARKYINNPEKSSATFVEPPPWLQRFNTLSGRGRFLKSGDLARYNADGTINHLGRKDSQVKIRGQRVDVKEVELSLRLHFGTTIDFFVELVRPKHGTPVLAAFMWSKESDKLIEKSTSDHDLVVIPRSLRSQLETADSSLRSNLPDYMLPPLYLLMAKLPTTITGKVDRRKLRENASALTRTELESLMHGQTNEQMLPPTTPMEQPNYRELEHLESDHLPQMGIDKHDVCDTYPCSSMQQGKLLAQTVDPSGYKAHMTWRTSHTNSNEVVDTERLRGAWSAVVQRHPALRTVFSPHPGENTKRHNQLVLSPAKAYNVAKVVHSTSGDQPDPVQRRKYSLPQLTLQRQTSGDVDCLLEMDHPVIDGFSTQILMRDLALAYDGRLPMDCVPQVMKHESAPKEDAKAYWATLLRNRDPCQFPIMNKERGDHPARATTYHSMDIELGHSSLLHEASRKHGVTVSDIFQVAWALVLQAFTGQSSVCFGYMVSGRDSTMETAWDAVGFFANIVTRAIDLGPQKTPFDVLQETQRDFVDNQHITPLDISHHLFNTMVSFSNAMAESSTSTSGGSLKFEVTDVLDYPEFDVTLEGSELDGKIGAQLKYWDSILSYEQAQSVAGVFQQAIGLLLTSPQQPLNQLHLLSDKDEQQIMEWRRHMPVRTQTECLRFLQLYGTF
;
A
#
# COMPACT_ATOMS: atom_id res chain seq x y z
N MET A 1 12.85 23.84 15.54
CA MET A 1 14.02 23.09 15.04
C MET A 1 14.05 21.78 15.81
N ALA A 2 13.40 20.76 15.25
CA ALA A 2 13.28 19.44 15.85
C ALA A 2 14.36 18.55 15.23
N GLU A 3 15.27 18.03 16.04
CA GLU A 3 16.27 17.06 15.59
C GLU A 3 15.56 15.72 15.30
N GLN A 4 15.82 15.17 14.12
CA GLN A 4 15.31 13.88 13.66
C GLN A 4 15.75 12.75 14.60
N PRO A 5 14.97 11.66 14.75
CA PRO A 5 15.43 10.49 15.48
C PRO A 5 16.64 9.88 14.75
N GLU A 6 17.79 9.88 15.42
CA GLU A 6 19.04 9.28 14.96
C GLU A 6 18.79 7.84 14.48
N SER A 7 18.74 7.65 13.16
CA SER A 7 19.11 6.37 12.55
C SER A 7 20.50 5.99 13.07
N LEU A 8 20.86 4.71 13.13
CA LEU A 8 22.23 4.21 13.38
C LEU A 8 23.22 4.70 12.28
N SER A 9 23.37 6.01 12.15
CA SER A 9 24.43 6.72 11.47
C SER A 9 25.66 6.59 12.34
N ILE A 10 26.75 6.08 11.76
CA ILE A 10 28.02 5.88 12.45
C ILE A 10 28.54 7.24 12.89
N SER A 11 28.18 7.61 14.11
CA SER A 11 28.77 8.68 14.87
C SER A 11 29.57 8.01 15.98
N CYS A 12 30.81 8.45 16.23
CA CYS A 12 31.58 8.02 17.42
C CYS A 12 30.99 8.61 18.71
N LEU A 13 29.71 8.97 18.69
CA LEU A 13 29.03 9.59 19.81
C LEU A 13 28.58 8.50 20.77
N PHE A 14 28.93 8.65 22.03
CA PHE A 14 28.29 7.90 23.07
C PHE A 14 26.79 8.22 23.01
N PRO A 15 25.90 7.24 23.09
CA PRO A 15 24.48 7.52 22.93
C PRO A 15 23.89 8.11 24.21
N SER A 16 22.90 9.00 24.08
CA SER A 16 22.12 9.44 25.24
C SER A 16 21.36 8.24 25.83
N LEU A 17 21.46 8.10 27.16
CA LEU A 17 20.79 7.03 27.91
C LEU A 17 19.65 7.57 28.79
N GLY A 18 19.58 8.88 29.01
CA GLY A 18 18.44 9.52 29.65
C GLY A 18 17.20 9.43 28.77
N GLY A 19 16.18 8.69 29.19
CA GLY A 19 14.86 8.75 28.55
C GLY A 19 14.30 10.17 28.61
N ASN A 20 13.49 10.56 27.61
CA ASN A 20 12.85 11.88 27.46
C ASN A 20 12.68 12.63 28.79
N VAL A 21 13.69 13.43 29.16
CA VAL A 21 13.52 14.44 30.20
C VAL A 21 12.60 15.43 29.55
N GLY A 22 11.32 15.38 29.93
CA GLY A 22 10.23 16.11 29.30
C GLY A 22 10.63 17.55 28.96
N THR A 23 10.12 18.05 27.84
CA THR A 23 10.28 19.39 27.29
C THR A 23 9.73 20.53 28.19
N GLN A 24 9.77 20.36 29.50
CA GLN A 24 9.81 21.47 30.44
C GLN A 24 11.29 21.76 30.72
N ALA A 25 11.69 23.00 30.45
CA ALA A 25 12.98 23.55 30.83
C ALA A 25 13.18 23.42 32.36
N ALA A 26 13.64 22.27 32.82
CA ALA A 26 14.21 22.12 34.14
C ALA A 26 15.50 22.96 34.15
N PRO A 27 15.79 23.72 35.23
CA PRO A 27 17.03 24.46 35.33
C PRO A 27 18.20 23.49 35.15
N ALA A 28 19.21 23.89 34.38
CA ALA A 28 20.41 23.11 34.12
C ALA A 28 20.96 22.55 35.44
N ARG A 29 20.94 21.23 35.60
CA ARG A 29 21.52 20.55 36.77
C ARG A 29 23.02 20.41 36.54
N GLU A 30 23.82 20.65 37.59
CA GLU A 30 25.28 20.51 37.52
C GLU A 30 25.69 19.05 37.30
N ALA A 31 26.88 18.83 36.72
CA ALA A 31 27.39 17.51 36.36
C ALA A 31 27.52 16.54 37.54
N THR A 32 27.24 15.25 37.31
CA THR A 32 27.38 14.21 38.33
C THR A 32 28.76 13.55 38.23
N LEU A 33 29.42 13.33 39.38
CA LEU A 33 30.59 12.46 39.50
C LEU A 33 30.20 11.15 40.19
N THR A 34 30.24 10.06 39.44
CA THR A 34 29.97 8.72 39.96
C THR A 34 31.30 7.97 40.20
N PRO A 35 31.63 7.57 41.43
CA PRO A 35 32.83 6.77 41.70
C PRO A 35 32.82 5.46 40.93
N ILE A 36 33.97 5.04 40.39
CA ILE A 36 34.10 3.70 39.82
C ILE A 36 34.35 2.69 40.96
N PRO A 37 33.43 1.73 41.19
CA PRO A 37 33.60 0.74 42.25
C PRO A 37 34.70 -0.29 41.91
N ASP A 38 35.28 -0.93 42.93
CA ASP A 38 36.16 -2.10 42.81
C ASP A 38 37.50 -1.92 42.07
N LEU A 39 38.02 -0.70 41.92
CA LEU A 39 39.41 -0.47 41.47
C LEU A 39 40.40 -0.66 42.63
N GLU A 40 41.16 -1.76 42.63
CA GLU A 40 42.20 -1.97 43.64
C GLU A 40 43.39 -1.02 43.44
N PRO A 41 43.88 -0.32 44.48
CA PRO A 41 45.04 0.58 44.37
C PRO A 41 46.33 -0.12 43.89
N ASN A 42 46.47 -1.41 44.20
CA ASN A 42 47.63 -2.22 43.80
C ASN A 42 47.66 -2.50 42.29
N LEU A 43 46.49 -2.65 41.66
CA LEU A 43 46.35 -2.86 40.20
C LEU A 43 46.88 -1.67 39.39
N LEU A 44 46.73 -0.45 39.93
CA LEU A 44 47.24 0.79 39.34
C LEU A 44 48.75 0.98 39.57
N ALA A 45 49.29 0.42 40.65
CA ALA A 45 50.71 0.51 40.99
C ALA A 45 51.60 -0.45 40.17
N GLU A 46 51.04 -1.57 39.70
CA GLU A 46 51.77 -2.58 38.91
C GLU A 46 51.86 -2.25 37.41
N ASN A 47 50.98 -1.39 36.89
CA ASN A 47 50.94 -1.05 35.46
C ASN A 47 51.75 0.21 35.15
N LYS A 48 52.78 0.08 34.30
CA LYS A 48 53.72 1.18 33.99
C LYS A 48 53.12 2.30 33.13
N ASP A 49 52.00 2.07 32.45
CA ASP A 49 51.31 3.05 31.62
C ASP A 49 49.81 3.11 31.95
N VAL A 50 49.51 3.73 33.09
CA VAL A 50 48.14 3.90 33.60
C VAL A 50 47.26 4.66 32.61
N CYS A 51 47.80 5.61 31.85
CA CYS A 51 47.05 6.38 30.86
C CYS A 51 46.60 5.48 29.70
N ALA A 52 47.50 4.64 29.18
CA ALA A 52 47.18 3.68 28.14
C ALA A 52 46.13 2.66 28.57
N LEU A 53 46.19 2.19 29.82
CA LEU A 53 45.20 1.26 30.39
C LEU A 53 43.78 1.86 30.38
N PHE A 54 43.60 3.09 30.89
CA PHE A 54 42.30 3.75 30.91
C PHE A 54 41.80 4.09 29.51
N ALA A 55 42.69 4.47 28.60
CA ALA A 55 42.33 4.71 27.20
C ALA A 55 41.85 3.42 26.51
N ALA A 56 42.53 2.29 26.72
CA ALA A 56 42.10 0.99 26.22
C ALA A 56 40.75 0.57 26.81
N ALA A 57 40.58 0.68 28.14
CA ALA A 57 39.32 0.35 28.81
C ALA A 57 38.14 1.21 28.30
N TRP A 58 38.35 2.52 28.13
CA TRP A 58 37.33 3.40 27.57
C TRP A 58 37.00 3.05 26.12
N SER A 59 38.01 2.72 25.31
CA SER A 59 37.80 2.25 23.93
C SER A 59 36.93 1.00 23.87
N LEU A 60 37.15 0.02 24.77
CA LEU A 60 36.32 -1.17 24.87
C LEU A 60 34.87 -0.84 25.27
N VAL A 61 34.68 0.10 26.21
CA VAL A 61 33.34 0.54 26.62
C VAL A 61 32.63 1.21 25.45
N LEU A 62 33.28 2.14 24.75
CA LEU A 62 32.72 2.78 23.55
C LEU A 62 32.36 1.75 22.47
N TYR A 63 33.25 0.80 22.20
CA TYR A 63 33.03 -0.28 21.25
C TYR A 63 31.76 -1.08 21.56
N ARG A 64 31.50 -1.40 22.83
CA ARG A 64 30.30 -2.16 23.23
C ARG A 64 29.03 -1.31 23.32
N PHE A 65 29.14 -0.04 23.65
CA PHE A 65 27.99 0.86 23.79
C PHE A 65 27.55 1.48 22.46
N ILE A 66 28.43 1.50 21.45
CA ILE A 66 28.15 2.08 20.12
C ILE A 66 28.08 0.98 19.04
N LEU A 67 28.79 -0.14 19.24
CA LEU A 67 28.92 -1.26 18.29
C LEU A 67 29.58 -0.84 16.95
N VAL A 68 30.65 -0.05 17.03
CA VAL A 68 31.47 0.39 15.88
C VAL A 68 32.94 0.04 16.13
N GLU A 69 33.60 -0.56 15.13
CA GLU A 69 35.02 -0.95 15.23
C GLU A 69 35.94 0.27 15.35
N GLU A 70 35.60 1.39 14.70
CA GLU A 70 36.36 2.65 14.85
C GLU A 70 35.74 3.49 15.97
N VAL A 71 36.48 3.69 17.06
CA VAL A 71 36.04 4.50 18.21
C VAL A 71 36.89 5.75 18.34
N SER A 72 36.25 6.89 18.61
CA SER A 72 36.91 8.18 18.79
C SER A 72 36.43 8.90 20.04
N PHE A 73 37.37 9.52 20.77
CA PHE A 73 37.08 10.31 21.97
C PHE A 73 38.18 11.35 22.23
N THR A 74 37.91 12.34 23.08
CA THR A 74 38.90 13.36 23.44
C THR A 74 39.73 12.95 24.65
N ILE A 75 41.01 13.32 24.67
CA ILE A 75 41.85 13.27 25.86
C ILE A 75 42.23 14.69 26.26
N HIS A 76 41.87 15.09 27.47
CA HIS A 76 42.12 16.40 28.04
C HIS A 76 43.31 16.32 29.02
N GLY A 77 44.43 16.92 28.63
CA GLY A 77 45.58 17.15 29.49
C GLY A 77 45.55 18.55 30.14
N SER A 78 46.59 18.88 30.90
CA SER A 78 46.71 20.17 31.61
C SER A 78 46.87 21.39 30.70
N SER A 79 47.22 21.22 29.42
CA SER A 79 47.48 22.32 28.47
C SER A 79 46.85 22.18 27.08
N ALA A 80 46.36 20.99 26.70
CA ALA A 80 45.77 20.76 25.38
C ALA A 80 44.73 19.62 25.39
N THR A 81 43.77 19.71 24.47
CA THR A 81 42.81 18.63 24.17
C THR A 81 43.22 17.96 22.86
N SER A 82 43.31 16.63 22.85
CA SER A 82 43.64 15.84 21.65
C SER A 82 42.48 14.93 21.28
N LEU A 83 42.17 14.85 19.98
CA LEU A 83 41.27 13.82 19.46
C LEU A 83 42.05 12.52 19.27
N VAL A 84 41.49 11.42 19.74
CA VAL A 84 42.06 10.08 19.59
C VAL A 84 41.07 9.18 18.88
N THR A 85 41.55 8.46 17.87
CA THR A 85 40.78 7.46 17.11
C THR A 85 41.56 6.15 17.09
N VAL A 86 40.89 5.04 17.39
CA VAL A 86 41.44 3.68 17.31
C VAL A 86 40.47 2.75 16.60
N VAL A 87 41.00 1.87 15.76
CA VAL A 87 40.24 0.79 15.13
C VAL A 87 40.43 -0.48 15.95
N ILE A 88 39.34 -0.98 16.50
CA ILE A 88 39.29 -2.18 17.33
C ILE A 88 39.10 -3.39 16.42
N GLN A 89 40.06 -4.32 16.49
CA GLN A 89 39.96 -5.62 15.86
C GLN A 89 39.58 -6.66 16.93
N PRO A 90 38.36 -7.22 16.90
CA PRO A 90 37.87 -8.11 17.97
C PRO A 90 38.75 -9.33 18.23
N GLU A 91 39.45 -9.82 17.22
CA GLU A 91 40.32 -11.02 17.27
C GLU A 91 41.71 -10.74 17.85
N GLU A 92 42.13 -9.47 17.95
CA GLU A 92 43.45 -9.10 18.45
C GLU A 92 43.51 -9.24 19.98
N PRO A 93 44.67 -9.64 20.55
CA PRO A 93 44.89 -9.65 21.99
C PRO A 93 44.73 -8.25 22.60
N VAL A 94 44.06 -8.15 23.74
CA VAL A 94 43.77 -6.86 24.38
C VAL A 94 45.03 -6.08 24.79
N ARG A 95 46.15 -6.75 25.05
CA ARG A 95 47.46 -6.09 25.25
C ARG A 95 47.88 -5.22 24.07
N GLN A 96 47.53 -5.59 22.84
CA GLN A 96 47.87 -4.80 21.66
C GLN A 96 47.12 -3.47 21.67
N LEU A 97 45.89 -3.44 22.17
CA LEU A 97 45.13 -2.20 22.35
C LEU A 97 45.83 -1.28 23.35
N VAL A 98 46.36 -1.81 24.45
CA VAL A 98 47.16 -1.04 25.42
C VAL A 98 48.46 -0.54 24.77
N ASP A 99 49.18 -1.39 24.03
CA ASP A 99 50.43 -1.04 23.35
C ASP A 99 50.25 0.07 22.30
N ILE A 100 49.10 0.13 21.60
CA ILE A 100 48.77 1.23 20.67
C ILE A 100 48.80 2.57 21.40
N TYR A 101 48.22 2.62 22.60
CA TYR A 101 48.21 3.83 23.42
C TYR A 101 49.59 4.16 24.02
N SER A 102 50.35 3.14 24.45
CA SER A 102 51.70 3.33 25.01
C SER A 102 52.75 3.75 23.99
N SER A 103 52.56 3.43 22.71
CA SER A 103 53.56 3.62 21.64
C SER A 103 53.40 4.90 20.80
N GLN A 104 52.46 5.79 21.15
CA GLN A 104 52.08 6.97 20.36
C GLN A 104 51.66 6.65 18.90
N ARG A 105 51.25 5.41 18.58
CA ARG A 105 50.65 5.03 17.29
C ARG A 105 49.19 5.48 17.18
N ILE A 106 48.92 6.70 17.64
CA ILE A 106 47.60 7.31 17.67
C ILE A 106 47.60 8.43 16.64
N THR A 107 46.55 8.52 15.82
CA THR A 107 46.33 9.68 14.96
C THR A 107 45.85 10.85 15.83
N SER A 108 46.74 11.44 16.63
CA SER A 108 46.39 12.61 17.45
C SER A 108 46.29 13.85 16.57
N SER A 109 45.11 14.45 16.48
CA SER A 109 44.92 15.72 15.78
C SER A 109 44.31 16.78 16.71
N GLN A 110 44.54 18.05 16.39
CA GLN A 110 43.84 19.13 17.08
C GLN A 110 42.35 19.05 16.73
N LEU A 111 41.51 19.16 17.75
CA LEU A 111 40.05 19.16 17.60
C LEU A 111 39.65 20.27 16.62
N LYS A 112 38.96 19.91 15.53
CA LYS A 112 38.39 20.88 14.59
C LYS A 112 36.93 21.14 14.97
N ASP A 113 36.41 22.33 14.65
CA ASP A 113 35.00 22.68 14.87
C ASP A 113 34.01 21.72 14.16
N SER A 114 34.48 20.98 13.16
CA SER A 114 33.71 19.95 12.43
C SER A 114 33.58 18.61 13.16
N ASP A 115 34.41 18.34 14.18
CA ASP A 115 34.50 17.03 14.83
C ASP A 115 33.39 16.87 15.87
N ARG A 116 32.36 16.08 15.56
CA ARG A 116 31.24 15.78 16.47
C ARG A 116 31.62 14.65 17.42
N ILE A 117 32.25 14.98 18.55
CA ILE A 117 32.62 14.03 19.63
C ILE A 117 32.02 14.49 20.95
N ASN A 118 31.38 13.57 21.68
CA ASN A 118 30.70 13.86 22.95
C ASN A 118 31.22 13.04 24.14
N SER A 119 32.35 12.34 23.97
CA SER A 119 32.95 11.56 25.03
C SER A 119 34.45 11.82 25.19
N GLY A 120 35.00 11.61 26.39
CA GLY A 120 36.42 11.85 26.62
C GLY A 120 37.00 11.34 27.93
N LEU A 121 38.31 11.54 28.07
CA LEU A 121 39.12 11.21 29.25
C LEU A 121 39.85 12.46 29.71
N ALA A 122 39.94 12.65 31.03
CA ALA A 122 40.70 13.76 31.61
C ALA A 122 41.62 13.25 32.72
N PHE A 123 42.90 13.62 32.63
CA PHE A 123 43.92 13.28 33.62
C PHE A 123 44.34 14.56 34.36
N SER A 124 44.23 14.59 35.70
CA SER A 124 44.57 15.79 36.48
C SER A 124 44.97 15.49 37.92
N SER A 125 45.58 16.50 38.55
CA SER A 125 45.84 16.60 39.98
C SER A 125 44.71 17.25 40.78
N SER A 126 43.71 17.84 40.10
CA SER A 126 42.49 18.43 40.70
C SER A 126 41.24 18.14 39.84
N SER A 127 40.16 17.66 40.46
CA SER A 127 38.91 17.31 39.75
C SER A 127 38.21 18.53 39.14
N SER A 128 38.34 19.71 39.75
CA SER A 128 37.69 20.96 39.31
C SER A 128 38.15 21.43 37.93
N SER A 129 39.45 21.30 37.63
CA SER A 129 40.00 21.72 36.33
C SER A 129 39.59 20.80 35.17
N CYS A 130 39.38 19.50 35.43
CA CYS A 130 38.89 18.54 34.43
C CYS A 130 37.43 18.76 34.06
N ILE A 131 36.59 19.00 35.07
CA ILE A 131 35.16 19.27 34.87
C ILE A 131 35.01 20.53 34.00
N GLN A 132 35.81 21.56 34.27
CA GLN A 132 35.83 22.77 33.45
C GLN A 132 36.29 22.50 32.00
N ALA A 133 37.26 21.60 31.79
CA ALA A 133 37.69 21.18 30.45
C ALA A 133 36.57 20.46 29.68
N PHE A 134 35.81 19.57 30.32
CA PHE A 134 34.65 18.92 29.73
C PHE A 134 33.48 19.89 29.48
N HIS A 135 33.29 20.91 30.31
CA HIS A 135 32.31 21.97 30.05
C HIS A 135 32.69 22.85 28.85
N SER A 136 33.99 23.07 28.64
CA SER A 136 34.50 23.83 27.49
C SER A 136 34.53 23.03 26.18
N SER A 137 34.30 21.72 26.24
CA SER A 137 34.16 20.85 25.07
C SER A 137 32.70 20.38 24.91
N ASN A 138 32.35 19.82 23.74
CA ASN A 138 31.02 19.23 23.51
C ASN A 138 30.81 17.89 24.26
N CYS A 139 31.62 17.60 25.29
CA CYS A 139 31.58 16.37 26.04
C CYS A 139 30.31 16.27 26.90
N GLN A 140 29.67 15.11 26.85
CA GLN A 140 28.46 14.75 27.60
C GLN A 140 28.74 13.67 28.65
N ILE A 141 29.79 12.86 28.44
CA ILE A 141 30.22 11.78 29.33
C ILE A 141 31.72 11.52 29.22
N GLY A 142 32.40 11.23 30.33
CA GLY A 142 33.82 10.91 30.28
C GLY A 142 34.39 10.43 31.60
N LEU A 143 35.63 9.94 31.60
CA LEU A 143 36.32 9.56 32.83
C LEU A 143 37.21 10.70 33.33
N VAL A 144 37.14 10.96 34.63
CA VAL A 144 38.06 11.85 35.35
C VAL A 144 38.98 10.98 36.20
N ILE A 145 40.27 11.00 35.88
CA ILE A 145 41.32 10.24 36.56
C ILE A 145 42.17 11.20 37.39
N ASP A 146 42.07 11.09 38.72
CA ASP A 146 42.97 11.75 39.67
C ASP A 146 44.16 10.83 39.97
N LEU A 147 45.30 11.16 39.37
CA LEU A 147 46.53 10.36 39.50
C LEU A 147 47.19 10.50 40.88
N ASN A 148 46.91 11.57 41.64
CA ASN A 148 47.51 11.79 42.96
C ASN A 148 46.79 10.98 44.04
N ASN A 149 45.47 10.88 43.93
CA ASN A 149 44.63 10.18 44.92
C ASN A 149 44.15 8.81 44.43
N LEU A 150 44.60 8.37 43.24
CA LEU A 150 44.16 7.14 42.56
C LEU A 150 42.62 7.02 42.49
N ARG A 151 41.94 8.16 42.32
CA ARG A 151 40.49 8.22 42.28
C ARG A 151 40.03 8.32 40.84
N VAL A 152 39.12 7.43 40.44
CA VAL A 152 38.50 7.46 39.12
C VAL A 152 37.00 7.66 39.27
N CYS A 153 36.47 8.63 38.54
CA CYS A 153 35.05 8.91 38.50
C CYS A 153 34.57 8.99 37.06
N LEU A 154 33.36 8.48 36.81
CA LEU A 154 32.61 8.80 35.61
C LEU A 154 31.97 10.18 35.81
N TRP A 155 32.25 11.10 34.89
CA TRP A 155 31.61 12.38 34.77
C TRP A 155 30.53 12.31 33.70
N SER A 156 29.36 12.87 33.97
CA SER A 156 28.30 12.97 32.96
C SER A 156 27.33 14.10 33.25
N ARG A 157 26.64 14.55 32.21
CA ARG A 157 25.53 15.50 32.38
C ARG A 157 24.24 14.78 32.81
N PRO A 158 23.52 15.24 33.84
CA PRO A 158 22.30 14.59 34.33
C PRO A 158 21.19 14.49 33.29
N GLU A 159 21.12 15.45 32.36
CA GLU A 159 20.19 15.42 31.22
C GLU A 159 20.53 14.35 30.17
N PHE A 160 21.78 13.85 30.17
CA PHE A 160 22.28 12.91 29.17
C PHE A 160 22.18 11.45 29.63
N ILE A 161 22.36 11.20 30.93
CA ILE A 161 22.35 9.87 31.56
C ILE A 161 21.90 10.01 33.02
N SER A 162 21.04 9.10 33.49
CA SER A 162 20.61 9.08 34.89
C SER A 162 21.71 8.55 35.81
N ASP A 163 21.66 8.86 37.11
CA ASP A 163 22.67 8.41 38.09
C ASP A 163 22.78 6.87 38.14
N GLN A 164 21.66 6.15 38.00
CA GLN A 164 21.64 4.69 37.97
C GLN A 164 22.35 4.13 36.72
N GLN A 165 22.12 4.75 35.55
CA GLN A 165 22.78 4.37 34.31
C GLN A 165 24.26 4.76 34.31
N ALA A 166 24.61 5.91 34.88
CA ALA A 166 26.01 6.32 35.10
C ALA A 166 26.73 5.31 36.01
N GLY A 167 26.07 4.83 37.06
CA GLY A 167 26.57 3.74 37.90
C GLY A 167 26.86 2.46 37.11
N SER A 168 25.97 2.11 36.18
CA SER A 168 26.14 0.93 35.31
C SER A 168 27.33 1.08 34.35
N VAL A 169 27.47 2.24 33.69
CA VAL A 169 28.64 2.54 32.83
C VAL A 169 29.94 2.53 33.63
N ALA A 170 29.96 3.13 34.83
CA ALA A 170 31.11 3.10 35.71
C ALA A 170 31.51 1.66 36.08
N SER A 171 30.53 0.81 36.42
CA SER A 171 30.75 -0.61 36.70
C SER A 171 31.30 -1.37 35.49
N ALA A 172 30.84 -1.06 34.28
CA ALA A 172 31.39 -1.63 33.04
C ALA A 172 32.85 -1.23 32.80
N VAL A 173 33.21 0.03 33.08
CA VAL A 173 34.60 0.51 33.01
C VAL A 173 35.49 -0.25 33.99
N SER A 174 35.04 -0.42 35.25
CA SER A 174 35.77 -1.20 36.25
C SER A 174 36.04 -2.63 35.75
N GLN A 175 35.01 -3.29 35.24
CA GLN A 175 35.12 -4.65 34.72
C GLN A 175 36.04 -4.73 33.49
N ALA A 176 36.03 -3.73 32.62
CA ALA A 176 36.94 -3.65 31.48
C ALA A 176 38.41 -3.59 31.92
N ILE A 177 38.72 -2.77 32.92
CA ILE A 177 40.07 -2.64 33.47
C ILE A 177 40.54 -3.97 34.07
N HIS A 178 39.70 -4.61 34.88
CA HIS A 178 40.00 -5.94 35.44
C HIS A 178 40.25 -6.98 34.34
N GLY A 179 39.42 -7.00 33.29
CA GLY A 179 39.57 -7.92 32.16
C GLY A 179 40.89 -7.72 31.40
N ILE A 180 41.27 -6.47 31.12
CA ILE A 180 42.53 -6.13 30.45
C ILE A 180 43.73 -6.61 31.26
N VAL A 181 43.72 -6.37 32.58
CA VAL A 181 44.86 -6.67 33.46
C VAL A 181 44.95 -8.16 33.77
N ALA A 182 43.83 -8.82 34.04
CA ALA A 182 43.82 -10.24 34.41
C ALA A 182 44.10 -11.17 33.22
N SER A 183 43.80 -10.76 31.99
CA SER A 183 43.94 -11.60 30.80
C SER A 183 44.38 -10.80 29.57
N PRO A 184 45.62 -10.26 29.57
CA PRO A 184 46.13 -9.37 28.51
C PRO A 184 46.23 -10.06 27.13
N ASP A 185 46.26 -11.39 27.12
CA ASP A 185 46.39 -12.19 25.91
C ASP A 185 45.04 -12.60 25.31
N GLN A 186 43.94 -12.30 26.00
CA GLN A 186 42.59 -12.60 25.53
C GLN A 186 42.21 -11.69 24.36
N ALA A 187 41.50 -12.24 23.38
CA ALA A 187 40.95 -11.47 22.27
C ALA A 187 40.04 -10.35 22.79
N ILE A 188 40.15 -9.15 22.23
CA ILE A 188 39.35 -7.96 22.60
C ILE A 188 37.85 -8.30 22.62
N GLY A 189 37.39 -9.04 21.61
CA GLY A 189 36.01 -9.49 21.47
C GLY A 189 35.52 -10.42 22.58
N ALA A 190 36.41 -11.07 23.31
CA ALA A 190 36.09 -11.97 24.42
C ALA A 190 36.24 -11.33 25.80
N VAL A 191 36.82 -10.12 25.90
CA VAL A 191 36.90 -9.38 27.16
C VAL A 191 35.51 -8.93 27.57
N SER A 192 35.00 -9.51 28.65
CA SER A 192 33.69 -9.17 29.20
C SER A 192 33.76 -7.88 30.01
N ILE A 193 32.88 -6.94 29.72
CA ILE A 193 32.66 -5.72 30.51
C ILE A 193 31.39 -5.82 31.38
N PHE A 194 30.86 -7.03 31.55
CA PHE A 194 29.65 -7.31 32.33
C PHE A 194 29.99 -7.54 33.82
N SER A 195 29.75 -6.53 34.65
CA SER A 195 30.00 -6.58 36.10
C SER A 195 28.93 -7.33 36.94
N ASN A 196 29.25 -7.57 38.21
CA ASN A 196 28.31 -8.14 39.19
C ASN A 196 27.12 -7.21 39.53
N GLN A 197 27.29 -5.90 39.35
CA GLN A 197 26.18 -4.95 39.51
C GLN A 197 25.12 -5.16 38.42
N HIS A 198 25.54 -5.35 37.16
CA HIS A 198 24.60 -5.70 36.09
C HIS A 198 23.91 -7.04 36.36
N LEU A 199 24.67 -8.04 36.85
CA LEU A 199 24.09 -9.33 37.23
C LEU A 199 22.98 -9.15 38.27
N ALA A 200 23.24 -8.43 39.36
CA ALA A 200 22.27 -8.21 40.42
C ALA A 200 21.03 -7.46 39.92
N GLN A 201 21.22 -6.41 39.11
CA GLN A 201 20.12 -5.61 38.58
C GLN A 201 19.24 -6.40 37.59
N ILE A 202 19.86 -7.17 36.68
CA ILE A 202 19.11 -8.03 35.74
C ILE A 202 18.42 -9.18 36.48
N ALA A 203 19.06 -9.74 37.52
CA ALA A 203 18.46 -10.76 38.37
C ALA A 203 17.23 -10.22 39.12
N GLU A 204 17.29 -8.97 39.57
CA GLU A 204 16.16 -8.27 40.18
C GLU A 204 15.01 -8.12 39.17
N TRP A 205 15.25 -7.54 37.99
CA TRP A 205 14.21 -7.37 36.96
C TRP A 205 13.55 -8.70 36.57
N ASN A 206 14.36 -9.73 36.32
CA ASN A 206 13.87 -11.04 35.93
C ASN A 206 13.32 -11.88 37.10
N GLY A 207 13.58 -11.48 38.34
CA GLY A 207 13.07 -12.13 39.56
C GLY A 207 11.61 -11.79 39.86
N HIS A 208 11.13 -10.63 39.42
CA HIS A 208 9.74 -10.18 39.62
C HIS A 208 8.74 -10.87 38.69
N HIS A 209 9.21 -11.56 37.64
CA HIS A 209 8.37 -12.12 36.58
C HIS A 209 8.79 -13.58 36.24
N PRO A 210 8.36 -14.59 37.01
CA PRO A 210 8.74 -15.98 36.75
C PRO A 210 8.02 -16.53 35.52
N ILE A 211 8.74 -17.16 34.60
CA ILE A 211 8.15 -17.78 33.40
C ILE A 211 7.11 -18.84 33.83
N SER A 212 5.91 -18.77 33.27
CA SER A 212 4.90 -19.81 33.54
C SER A 212 5.20 -21.04 32.70
N ASP A 213 5.08 -22.23 33.29
CA ASP A 213 5.18 -23.46 32.52
C ASP A 213 4.06 -23.50 31.46
N PRO A 214 4.34 -23.95 30.23
CA PRO A 214 3.29 -24.12 29.23
C PRO A 214 2.26 -25.12 29.77
N PRO A 215 0.95 -24.87 29.55
CA PRO A 215 -0.08 -25.82 29.94
C PRO A 215 0.20 -27.21 29.37
N ALA A 216 -0.05 -28.26 30.15
CA ALA A 216 0.02 -29.65 29.69
C ALA A 216 -1.18 -30.04 28.80
N THR A 217 -1.81 -29.07 28.15
CA THR A 217 -3.03 -29.19 27.36
C THR A 217 -2.88 -28.40 26.06
N SER A 218 -3.67 -28.77 25.06
CA SER A 218 -3.79 -28.03 23.81
C SER A 218 -4.52 -26.71 23.98
N VAL A 219 -4.31 -25.78 23.04
CA VAL A 219 -5.06 -24.51 23.01
C VAL A 219 -6.58 -24.73 22.93
N TYR A 220 -7.03 -25.82 22.28
CA TYR A 220 -8.45 -26.10 22.17
C TYR A 220 -9.05 -26.54 23.52
N GLU A 221 -8.31 -27.32 24.32
CA GLU A 221 -8.72 -27.69 25.68
C GLU A 221 -8.82 -26.48 26.62
N LEU A 222 -8.16 -25.36 26.30
CA LEU A 222 -8.34 -24.10 27.01
C LEU A 222 -9.62 -23.36 26.59
N ILE A 223 -10.07 -23.55 25.35
CA ILE A 223 -11.31 -22.94 24.80
C ILE A 223 -12.55 -23.75 25.21
N GLN A 224 -12.43 -25.08 25.29
CA GLN A 224 -13.56 -25.98 25.54
C GLN A 224 -14.38 -25.67 26.82
N PRO A 225 -13.78 -25.30 27.97
CA PRO A 225 -14.53 -24.86 29.14
C PRO A 225 -15.38 -23.60 28.89
N LEU A 226 -14.95 -22.70 27.99
CA LEU A 226 -15.73 -21.54 27.57
C LEU A 226 -16.93 -21.98 26.71
N CYS A 227 -16.74 -22.97 25.83
CA CYS A 227 -17.83 -23.57 25.07
C CYS A 227 -18.95 -24.13 25.95
N GLN A 228 -18.58 -24.69 27.10
CA GLN A 228 -19.53 -25.28 28.06
C GLN A 228 -20.17 -24.24 28.99
N SER A 229 -19.40 -23.23 29.41
CA SER A 229 -19.88 -22.22 30.37
C SER A 229 -20.69 -21.09 29.75
N GLN A 230 -20.50 -20.80 28.46
CA GLN A 230 -21.23 -19.78 27.71
C GLN A 230 -21.68 -20.26 26.31
N PRO A 231 -22.44 -21.36 26.20
CA PRO A 231 -22.75 -22.00 24.92
C PRO A 231 -23.51 -21.10 23.94
N ASP A 232 -24.36 -20.20 24.43
CA ASP A 232 -25.17 -19.30 23.60
C ASP A 232 -24.45 -17.99 23.23
N ALA A 233 -23.27 -17.72 23.82
CA ALA A 233 -22.52 -16.52 23.52
C ALA A 233 -21.91 -16.59 22.11
N PRO A 234 -21.85 -15.48 21.35
CA PRO A 234 -21.23 -15.46 20.03
C PRO A 234 -19.72 -15.78 20.14
N ALA A 235 -19.21 -16.61 19.25
CA ALA A 235 -17.78 -16.97 19.18
C ALA A 235 -17.12 -16.44 17.89
N ILE A 236 -17.83 -16.55 16.77
CA ILE A 236 -17.37 -16.11 15.46
C ILE A 236 -18.52 -15.36 14.77
N SER A 237 -18.21 -14.18 14.23
CA SER A 237 -19.11 -13.37 13.40
C SER A 237 -18.39 -13.10 12.09
N ALA A 238 -18.75 -13.80 11.03
CA ALA A 238 -18.12 -13.69 9.72
C ALA A 238 -19.15 -13.20 8.69
N TRP A 239 -18.66 -12.70 7.56
CA TRP A 239 -19.53 -12.26 6.45
C TRP A 239 -20.41 -13.39 5.89
N ASP A 240 -19.98 -14.65 6.02
CA ASP A 240 -20.68 -15.86 5.55
C ASP A 240 -21.40 -16.64 6.66
N GLY A 241 -21.49 -16.09 7.88
CA GLY A 241 -22.29 -16.66 8.96
C GLY A 241 -21.81 -16.30 10.36
N GLU A 242 -22.69 -16.52 11.35
CA GLU A 242 -22.39 -16.33 12.77
C GLU A 242 -22.61 -17.63 13.54
N VAL A 243 -21.70 -17.93 14.47
CA VAL A 243 -21.83 -19.11 15.35
C VAL A 243 -21.53 -18.75 16.80
N SER A 244 -22.35 -19.32 17.68
CA SER A 244 -22.11 -19.31 19.12
C SER A 244 -21.00 -20.28 19.52
N TYR A 245 -20.51 -20.17 20.75
CA TYR A 245 -19.51 -21.06 21.32
C TYR A 245 -19.95 -22.54 21.32
N GLY A 246 -21.22 -22.82 21.63
CA GLY A 246 -21.78 -24.17 21.58
C GLY A 246 -21.89 -24.72 20.16
N GLN A 247 -22.30 -23.88 19.20
CA GLN A 247 -22.33 -24.26 17.77
C GLN A 247 -20.92 -24.47 17.22
N MET A 248 -19.96 -23.62 17.58
CA MET A 248 -18.56 -23.78 17.19
C MET A 248 -17.98 -25.10 17.70
N ASP A 249 -18.24 -25.47 18.97
CA ASP A 249 -17.81 -26.76 19.53
C ASP A 249 -18.45 -27.94 18.79
N ALA A 250 -19.75 -27.87 18.47
CA ALA A 250 -20.45 -28.91 17.73
C ALA A 250 -19.93 -29.08 16.29
N LEU A 251 -19.81 -28.00 15.52
CA LEU A 251 -19.36 -28.01 14.12
C LEU A 251 -17.90 -28.51 14.02
N THR A 252 -17.03 -28.01 14.89
CA THR A 252 -15.62 -28.44 14.91
C THR A 252 -15.48 -29.90 15.36
N SER A 253 -16.34 -30.39 16.25
CA SER A 253 -16.39 -31.80 16.65
C SER A 253 -16.81 -32.72 15.50
N GLN A 254 -17.85 -32.35 14.76
CA GLN A 254 -18.35 -33.11 13.60
C GLN A 254 -17.29 -33.19 12.50
N LEU A 255 -16.72 -32.04 12.13
CA LEU A 255 -15.69 -32.00 11.09
C LEU A 255 -14.43 -32.77 11.54
N ALA A 256 -13.99 -32.62 12.79
CA ALA A 256 -12.82 -33.35 13.29
C ALA A 256 -13.02 -34.88 13.28
N ALA A 257 -14.24 -35.37 13.56
CA ALA A 257 -14.56 -36.80 13.47
C ALA A 257 -14.44 -37.30 12.02
N HIS A 258 -15.01 -36.55 11.08
CA HIS A 258 -14.95 -36.86 9.65
C HIS A 258 -13.52 -36.85 9.11
N LEU A 259 -12.71 -35.85 9.47
CA LEU A 259 -11.30 -35.78 9.09
C LEU A 259 -10.50 -37.02 9.57
N LYS A 260 -10.78 -37.50 10.79
CA LYS A 260 -10.17 -38.74 11.30
C LYS A 260 -10.56 -39.97 10.50
N GLU A 261 -11.83 -40.09 10.12
CA GLU A 261 -12.31 -41.20 9.27
C GLU A 261 -11.62 -41.19 7.90
N MET A 262 -11.33 -40.00 7.36
CA MET A 262 -10.57 -39.84 6.11
C MET A 262 -9.04 -39.96 6.28
N GLY A 263 -8.56 -40.34 7.47
CA GLY A 263 -7.16 -40.70 7.69
C GLY A 263 -6.28 -39.59 8.27
N VAL A 264 -6.85 -38.45 8.67
CA VAL A 264 -6.12 -37.43 9.45
C VAL A 264 -5.78 -38.00 10.83
N LYS A 265 -4.49 -37.96 11.19
CA LYS A 265 -3.95 -38.50 12.44
C LYS A 265 -3.18 -37.42 13.20
N PRO A 266 -3.05 -37.54 14.54
CA PRO A 266 -2.20 -36.63 15.31
C PRO A 266 -0.78 -36.53 14.75
N ASN A 267 -0.12 -35.38 14.92
CA ASN A 267 1.25 -35.11 14.43
C ASN A 267 1.41 -35.24 12.89
N LYS A 268 0.31 -35.08 12.15
CA LYS A 268 0.30 -34.89 10.70
C LYS A 268 -0.10 -33.47 10.37
N VAL A 269 0.30 -32.99 9.19
CA VAL A 269 -0.02 -31.65 8.72
C VAL A 269 -1.22 -31.69 7.78
N VAL A 270 -2.16 -30.76 7.93
CA VAL A 270 -3.27 -30.53 7.01
C VAL A 270 -3.12 -29.11 6.44
N ALA A 271 -3.16 -28.97 5.12
CA ALA A 271 -3.12 -27.64 4.50
C ALA A 271 -4.52 -27.03 4.45
N LEU A 272 -4.63 -25.73 4.69
CA LEU A 272 -5.88 -24.98 4.66
C LEU A 272 -5.76 -23.87 3.60
N CYS A 273 -6.54 -23.93 2.53
CA CYS A 273 -6.56 -22.92 1.47
C CYS A 273 -7.92 -22.23 1.43
N PHE A 274 -8.04 -21.11 2.13
CA PHE A 274 -9.30 -20.37 2.26
C PHE A 274 -9.06 -18.86 2.15
N GLY A 275 -10.06 -18.13 1.67
CA GLY A 275 -10.22 -16.71 2.00
C GLY A 275 -10.71 -16.54 3.45
N LYS A 276 -10.89 -15.31 3.92
CA LYS A 276 -11.44 -15.07 5.26
C LYS A 276 -12.89 -15.56 5.29
N SER A 277 -13.22 -16.51 6.18
CA SER A 277 -14.57 -17.09 6.26
C SER A 277 -14.80 -17.85 7.58
N LEU A 278 -16.06 -18.08 7.92
CA LEU A 278 -16.47 -18.96 9.02
C LEU A 278 -15.87 -20.36 8.84
N TRP A 279 -15.97 -20.92 7.63
CA TRP A 279 -15.53 -22.29 7.34
C TRP A 279 -14.01 -22.47 7.45
N ALA A 280 -13.23 -21.42 7.19
CA ALA A 280 -11.78 -21.45 7.45
C ALA A 280 -11.48 -21.65 8.94
N MET A 281 -12.22 -20.95 9.82
CA MET A 281 -12.04 -21.05 11.27
C MET A 281 -12.51 -22.40 11.81
N ILE A 282 -13.68 -22.88 11.35
CA ILE A 282 -14.18 -24.21 11.72
C ILE A 282 -13.20 -25.31 11.28
N SER A 283 -12.64 -25.20 10.07
CA SER A 283 -11.64 -26.15 9.56
C SER A 283 -10.34 -26.13 10.38
N MET A 284 -9.82 -24.94 10.69
CA MET A 284 -8.62 -24.78 11.51
C MET A 284 -8.81 -25.41 12.90
N LEU A 285 -9.90 -25.05 13.59
CA LEU A 285 -10.20 -25.59 14.92
C LEU A 285 -10.44 -27.11 14.87
N ALA A 286 -11.11 -27.62 13.84
CA ALA A 286 -11.31 -29.06 13.65
C ALA A 286 -9.97 -29.81 13.49
N VAL A 287 -9.02 -29.28 12.72
CA VAL A 287 -7.67 -29.86 12.59
C VAL A 287 -6.90 -29.84 13.92
N ILE A 288 -6.97 -28.73 14.67
CA ILE A 288 -6.35 -28.68 16.00
C ILE A 288 -6.96 -29.74 16.93
N ARG A 289 -8.28 -29.95 16.88
CA ARG A 289 -8.98 -31.00 17.66
C ARG A 289 -8.57 -32.42 17.29
N THR A 290 -8.08 -32.67 16.08
CA THR A 290 -7.55 -34.00 15.71
C THR A 290 -6.14 -34.25 16.26
N GLY A 291 -5.49 -33.25 16.87
CA GLY A 291 -4.09 -33.28 17.30
C GLY A 291 -3.11 -33.13 16.14
N SER A 292 -3.61 -32.65 15.02
CA SER A 292 -2.85 -32.45 13.79
C SER A 292 -2.43 -30.99 13.69
N ALA A 293 -1.34 -30.75 12.98
CA ALA A 293 -0.90 -29.41 12.65
C ALA A 293 -1.67 -28.89 11.44
N PHE A 294 -1.92 -27.59 11.37
CA PHE A 294 -2.37 -26.97 10.14
C PHE A 294 -1.31 -26.06 9.52
N VAL A 295 -1.41 -25.83 8.21
CA VAL A 295 -0.66 -24.79 7.50
C VAL A 295 -1.60 -24.02 6.59
N PHE A 296 -1.69 -22.71 6.73
CA PHE A 296 -2.46 -21.89 5.82
C PHE A 296 -1.72 -21.65 4.50
N LEU A 297 -2.47 -21.72 3.40
CA LEU A 297 -2.06 -21.31 2.06
C LEU A 297 -3.00 -20.19 1.61
N ALA A 298 -2.44 -19.12 1.04
CA ALA A 298 -3.27 -18.10 0.41
C ALA A 298 -3.62 -18.53 -1.03
N PRO A 299 -4.90 -18.46 -1.45
CA PRO A 299 -5.28 -18.74 -2.83
C PRO A 299 -4.55 -17.86 -3.86
N SER A 300 -4.20 -16.62 -3.46
CA SER A 300 -3.48 -15.64 -4.28
C SER A 300 -1.99 -15.91 -4.44
N HIS A 301 -1.39 -16.83 -3.65
CA HIS A 301 0.04 -17.14 -3.81
C HIS A 301 0.31 -17.77 -5.19
N PRO A 302 1.44 -17.49 -5.84
CA PRO A 302 1.84 -18.18 -7.08
C PRO A 302 1.87 -19.71 -6.90
N ALA A 303 1.58 -20.46 -7.96
CA ALA A 303 1.55 -21.93 -7.93
C ALA A 303 2.90 -22.53 -7.50
N SER A 304 4.02 -21.96 -7.98
CA SER A 304 5.39 -22.33 -7.59
C SER A 304 5.60 -22.22 -6.07
N HIS A 305 5.13 -21.13 -5.48
CA HIS A 305 5.25 -20.86 -4.05
C HIS A 305 4.39 -21.83 -3.23
N ARG A 306 3.13 -22.10 -3.63
CA ARG A 306 2.27 -23.08 -2.96
C ARG A 306 2.89 -24.48 -3.01
N LYS A 307 3.38 -24.91 -4.18
CA LYS A 307 4.05 -26.20 -4.35
C LYS A 307 5.30 -26.34 -3.48
N HIS A 308 6.05 -25.25 -3.30
CA HIS A 308 7.19 -25.24 -2.40
C HIS A 308 6.78 -25.46 -0.94
N ILE A 309 5.73 -24.77 -0.46
CA ILE A 309 5.20 -24.96 0.89
C ILE A 309 4.68 -26.39 1.07
N LEU A 310 3.89 -26.91 0.11
CA LEU A 310 3.36 -28.26 0.14
C LEU A 310 4.46 -29.32 0.18
N SER A 311 5.53 -29.14 -0.61
CA SER A 311 6.65 -30.10 -0.63
C SER A 311 7.47 -30.12 0.66
N GLN A 312 7.56 -28.99 1.39
CA GLN A 312 8.21 -28.97 2.70
C GLN A 312 7.29 -29.45 3.84
N ALA A 313 6.02 -29.03 3.82
CA ALA A 313 5.05 -29.33 4.87
C ALA A 313 4.54 -30.78 4.80
N CYS A 314 4.58 -31.39 3.61
CA CYS A 314 4.08 -32.74 3.32
C CYS A 314 2.69 -33.01 3.94
N PRO A 315 1.67 -32.20 3.63
CA PRO A 315 0.37 -32.36 4.25
C PRO A 315 -0.31 -33.65 3.77
N VAL A 316 -1.04 -34.30 4.68
CA VAL A 316 -1.79 -35.52 4.38
C VAL A 316 -3.11 -35.24 3.66
N MET A 317 -3.56 -33.98 3.70
CA MET A 317 -4.84 -33.53 3.17
C MET A 317 -4.84 -32.02 2.98
N ILE A 318 -5.65 -31.53 2.04
CA ILE A 318 -5.91 -30.10 1.81
C ILE A 318 -7.40 -29.84 2.05
N LEU A 319 -7.72 -28.91 2.95
CA LEU A 319 -9.08 -28.39 3.12
C LEU A 319 -9.18 -27.06 2.39
N THR A 320 -10.27 -26.88 1.65
CA THR A 320 -10.46 -25.71 0.78
C THR A 320 -11.95 -25.41 0.57
N THR A 321 -12.27 -24.40 -0.22
CA THR A 321 -13.61 -24.15 -0.76
C THR A 321 -13.75 -24.74 -2.17
N PRO A 322 -14.98 -25.02 -2.65
CA PRO A 322 -15.21 -25.48 -4.03
C PRO A 322 -14.59 -24.57 -5.09
N THR A 323 -14.51 -23.27 -4.82
CA THR A 323 -13.91 -22.27 -5.73
C THR A 323 -12.40 -22.43 -5.92
N HIS A 324 -11.70 -22.99 -4.93
CA HIS A 324 -10.24 -23.09 -4.92
C HIS A 324 -9.73 -24.53 -5.08
N GLU A 325 -10.63 -25.51 -5.22
CA GLU A 325 -10.30 -26.94 -5.36
C GLU A 325 -9.35 -27.20 -6.53
N ARG A 326 -9.62 -26.57 -7.68
CA ARG A 326 -8.81 -26.69 -8.92
C ARG A 326 -7.36 -26.20 -8.77
N LEU A 327 -7.03 -25.46 -7.70
CA LEU A 327 -5.65 -25.02 -7.46
C LEU A 327 -4.70 -26.18 -7.12
N PHE A 328 -5.23 -27.38 -6.87
CA PHE A 328 -4.50 -28.54 -6.36
C PHE A 328 -4.66 -29.81 -7.20
N ASP A 329 -5.25 -29.73 -8.40
CA ASP A 329 -5.50 -30.89 -9.29
C ASP A 329 -4.22 -31.69 -9.60
N ASP A 330 -3.06 -31.01 -9.67
CA ASP A 330 -1.76 -31.60 -10.03
C ASP A 330 -0.90 -32.05 -8.84
N GLU A 331 -1.37 -31.88 -7.60
CA GLU A 331 -0.53 -32.09 -6.40
C GLU A 331 -0.61 -33.51 -5.83
N GLY A 332 -1.61 -34.31 -6.23
CA GLY A 332 -1.76 -35.71 -5.78
C GLY A 332 -2.06 -35.88 -4.29
N ILE A 333 -2.47 -34.82 -3.60
CA ILE A 333 -2.85 -34.80 -2.18
C ILE A 333 -4.39 -34.79 -2.10
N PRO A 334 -5.03 -35.58 -1.21
CA PRO A 334 -6.48 -35.56 -1.05
C PRO A 334 -7.00 -34.15 -0.73
N VAL A 335 -7.96 -33.66 -1.51
CA VAL A 335 -8.60 -32.35 -1.35
C VAL A 335 -10.03 -32.51 -0.85
N VAL A 336 -10.44 -31.69 0.10
CA VAL A 336 -11.78 -31.70 0.70
C VAL A 336 -12.34 -30.30 0.69
N SER A 337 -13.44 -30.12 -0.04
CA SER A 337 -14.18 -28.86 -0.08
C SER A 337 -15.13 -28.76 1.11
N VAL A 338 -14.80 -27.88 2.07
CA VAL A 338 -15.59 -27.68 3.30
C VAL A 338 -16.69 -26.65 3.04
N THR A 339 -17.94 -27.06 3.19
CA THR A 339 -19.14 -26.24 2.98
C THR A 339 -20.15 -26.49 4.10
N GLU A 340 -21.10 -25.58 4.26
CA GLU A 340 -22.25 -25.77 5.17
C GLU A 340 -22.98 -27.08 4.89
N THR A 341 -23.24 -27.35 3.60
CA THR A 341 -23.90 -28.58 3.16
C THR A 341 -23.13 -29.84 3.56
N LEU A 342 -21.80 -29.84 3.46
CA LEU A 342 -20.98 -30.97 3.90
C LEU A 342 -21.16 -31.19 5.41
N VAL A 343 -20.93 -30.14 6.21
CA VAL A 343 -20.91 -30.27 7.67
C VAL A 343 -22.29 -30.61 8.23
N SER A 344 -23.36 -30.04 7.69
CA SER A 344 -24.75 -30.35 8.09
C SER A 344 -25.17 -31.81 7.87
N GLN A 345 -24.50 -32.52 6.96
CA GLN A 345 -24.75 -33.94 6.67
C GLN A 345 -23.93 -34.89 7.55
N LEU A 346 -22.95 -34.37 8.29
CA LEU A 346 -22.13 -35.16 9.20
C LEU A 346 -22.93 -35.57 10.45
N SER A 347 -22.75 -36.82 10.87
CA SER A 347 -23.37 -37.31 12.09
C SER A 347 -22.70 -36.71 13.32
N SER A 348 -23.47 -36.44 14.37
CA SER A 348 -22.91 -36.01 15.65
C SER A 348 -22.08 -37.15 16.26
N PRO A 349 -20.84 -36.90 16.70
CA PRO A 349 -19.99 -37.95 17.26
C PRO A 349 -20.55 -38.49 18.59
N SER A 350 -20.41 -39.79 18.82
CA SER A 350 -20.81 -40.45 20.07
C SER A 350 -20.08 -39.88 21.29
N PRO A 351 -20.70 -39.78 22.49
CA PRO A 351 -20.06 -39.25 23.70
C PRO A 351 -18.77 -40.00 24.12
N SER A 352 -18.67 -41.29 23.80
CA SER A 352 -17.50 -42.14 24.05
C SER A 352 -16.33 -41.87 23.09
N GLY A 353 -16.55 -41.09 22.03
CA GLY A 353 -15.55 -40.63 21.07
C GLY A 353 -14.85 -39.35 21.52
N CYS A 354 -14.70 -39.13 22.83
CA CYS A 354 -13.98 -38.00 23.39
C CYS A 354 -12.59 -37.96 22.75
N PHE A 355 -12.34 -36.92 21.96
CA PHE A 355 -11.04 -36.69 21.35
C PHE A 355 -10.03 -36.65 22.50
N LYS A 356 -9.02 -37.52 22.51
CA LYS A 356 -7.74 -37.15 23.12
C LYS A 356 -7.13 -36.17 22.13
N PRO A 357 -7.22 -34.86 22.41
CA PRO A 357 -7.05 -33.86 21.36
C PRO A 357 -5.60 -33.74 20.93
N VAL A 358 -4.65 -34.17 21.77
CA VAL A 358 -3.22 -34.15 21.47
C VAL A 358 -2.56 -35.37 22.15
N ASN A 359 -1.64 -36.05 21.44
CA ASN A 359 -0.88 -37.17 22.00
C ASN A 359 0.27 -36.68 22.87
N ASP A 360 0.98 -35.66 22.40
CA ASP A 360 2.04 -34.96 23.12
C ASP A 360 1.91 -33.45 22.83
N ILE A 361 1.92 -32.59 23.86
CA ILE A 361 1.89 -31.13 23.68
C ILE A 361 3.07 -30.60 22.86
N GLN A 362 4.11 -31.42 22.69
CA GLN A 362 5.27 -31.15 21.85
C GLN A 362 5.03 -31.45 20.35
N ASP A 363 3.90 -32.08 20.01
CA ASP A 363 3.47 -32.24 18.62
C ASP A 363 3.16 -30.87 17.99
N PRO A 364 3.44 -30.66 16.69
CA PRO A 364 3.16 -29.41 16.00
C PRO A 364 1.66 -29.09 15.96
N ALA A 365 1.29 -27.87 16.34
CA ALA A 365 -0.07 -27.33 16.22
C ALA A 365 -0.28 -26.57 14.92
N TYR A 366 0.74 -25.82 14.46
CA TYR A 366 0.71 -25.17 13.16
C TYR A 366 2.10 -24.94 12.59
N LEU A 367 2.15 -24.70 11.28
CA LEU A 367 3.33 -24.27 10.56
C LEU A 367 3.11 -22.88 9.96
N ILE A 368 4.10 -21.99 10.10
CA ILE A 368 4.13 -20.70 9.41
C ILE A 368 5.40 -20.59 8.59
N PHE A 369 5.28 -20.23 7.32
CA PHE A 369 6.41 -20.08 6.42
C PHE A 369 6.87 -18.64 6.37
N THR A 370 8.19 -18.44 6.48
CA THR A 370 8.83 -17.12 6.39
C THR A 370 9.81 -17.07 5.22
N SER A 371 10.08 -15.86 4.73
CA SER A 371 11.13 -15.58 3.74
C SER A 371 12.49 -15.98 4.29
N GLY A 372 13.23 -16.77 3.54
CA GLY A 372 14.50 -17.31 3.99
C GLY A 372 15.68 -16.52 3.46
N SER A 373 16.70 -16.28 4.30
CA SER A 373 18.02 -15.78 3.85
C SER A 373 18.73 -16.54 2.71
N SER A 374 18.21 -17.73 2.36
CA SER A 374 18.67 -18.58 1.26
C SER A 374 17.77 -18.48 0.00
N GLY A 375 16.74 -17.64 0.00
CA GLY A 375 15.74 -17.56 -1.07
C GLY A 375 14.66 -18.68 -1.05
N THR A 376 14.64 -19.48 0.01
CA THR A 376 13.68 -20.59 0.16
C THR A 376 12.82 -20.36 1.40
N PRO A 377 11.48 -20.42 1.27
CA PRO A 377 10.58 -20.35 2.42
C PRO A 377 10.94 -21.36 3.49
N LYS A 378 10.90 -20.95 4.77
CA LYS A 378 11.24 -21.80 5.92
C LYS A 378 10.02 -21.97 6.80
N GLY A 379 9.54 -23.21 6.91
CA GLY A 379 8.43 -23.55 7.78
C GLY A 379 8.86 -23.57 9.25
N CYS A 380 8.35 -22.65 10.05
CA CYS A 380 8.51 -22.65 11.49
C CYS A 380 7.41 -23.50 12.14
N ALA A 381 7.80 -24.48 12.98
CA ALA A 381 6.85 -25.38 13.63
C ALA A 381 6.60 -24.96 15.08
N ILE A 382 5.35 -24.56 15.35
CA ILE A 382 4.87 -24.18 16.68
C ILE A 382 4.08 -25.36 17.23
N ASP A 383 4.46 -25.83 18.42
CA ASP A 383 3.80 -26.96 19.08
C ASP A 383 2.60 -26.52 19.92
N HIS A 384 1.73 -27.48 20.27
CA HIS A 384 0.50 -27.21 21.02
C HIS A 384 0.77 -26.55 22.37
N GLY A 385 1.82 -26.95 23.08
CA GLY A 385 2.21 -26.34 24.36
C GLY A 385 2.69 -24.89 24.20
N SER A 386 3.43 -24.60 23.13
CA SER A 386 3.85 -23.24 22.77
C SER A 386 2.67 -22.32 22.52
N LEU A 387 1.71 -22.81 21.72
CA LEU A 387 0.51 -22.06 21.37
C LEU A 387 -0.41 -21.87 22.58
N ALA A 388 -0.58 -22.90 23.41
CA ALA A 388 -1.31 -22.79 24.68
C ALA A 388 -0.63 -21.82 25.66
N GLY A 389 0.70 -21.78 25.66
CA GLY A 389 1.51 -20.86 26.45
C GLY A 389 1.52 -19.41 25.94
N MET A 390 0.83 -19.11 24.83
CA MET A 390 0.75 -17.76 24.28
C MET A 390 0.08 -16.77 25.23
N ILE A 391 -0.96 -17.19 25.96
CA ILE A 391 -1.65 -16.32 26.93
C ILE A 391 -1.20 -16.68 28.34
N PRO A 392 -0.49 -15.79 29.04
CA PRO A 392 -0.34 -15.92 30.48
C PRO A 392 -1.71 -15.70 31.13
N LEU A 393 -2.29 -16.74 31.73
CA LEU A 393 -3.62 -16.72 32.39
C LEU A 393 -3.77 -15.63 33.48
N GLU A 394 -2.68 -14.98 33.90
CA GLU A 394 -2.66 -14.03 35.03
C GLU A 394 -1.85 -12.73 34.80
N ARG A 395 -1.26 -12.47 33.62
CA ARG A 395 -0.28 -11.35 33.45
C ARG A 395 -0.42 -10.60 32.14
N ALA A 396 0.13 -9.37 32.10
CA ALA A 396 0.49 -8.44 31.00
C ALA A 396 0.05 -8.75 29.54
N TRP A 397 -1.10 -9.38 29.37
CA TRP A 397 -1.70 -9.68 28.08
C TRP A 397 -2.59 -8.50 27.72
N PRO A 398 -2.36 -7.81 26.58
CA PRO A 398 -3.06 -6.57 26.29
C PRO A 398 -4.54 -6.79 25.93
N PHE A 399 -4.92 -8.02 25.56
CA PHE A 399 -6.30 -8.38 25.27
C PHE A 399 -6.99 -8.85 26.55
N ASP A 400 -7.65 -7.94 27.24
CA ASP A 400 -8.46 -8.27 28.41
C ASP A 400 -9.95 -8.42 28.05
N LYS A 401 -10.80 -8.66 29.06
CA LYS A 401 -12.25 -8.80 28.89
C LYS A 401 -12.94 -7.55 28.33
N THR A 402 -12.28 -6.39 28.33
CA THR A 402 -12.81 -5.16 27.72
C THR A 402 -12.66 -5.17 26.20
N CYS A 403 -11.78 -6.03 25.67
CA CYS A 403 -11.52 -6.31 24.25
C CYS A 403 -12.29 -7.56 23.77
N ASN A 404 -13.60 -7.62 24.05
CA ASN A 404 -14.41 -8.82 23.81
C ASN A 404 -14.84 -9.05 22.36
N ARG A 405 -14.53 -8.12 21.43
CA ARG A 405 -14.71 -8.28 19.98
C ARG A 405 -13.41 -7.90 19.28
N ILE A 406 -12.79 -8.86 18.62
CA ILE A 406 -11.51 -8.70 17.93
C ILE A 406 -11.73 -8.75 16.42
N PHE A 407 -11.26 -7.74 15.71
CA PHE A 407 -11.29 -7.72 14.24
C PHE A 407 -10.12 -8.51 13.65
N GLN A 408 -10.41 -9.43 12.74
CA GLN A 408 -9.41 -10.26 12.08
C GLN A 408 -8.83 -9.54 10.85
N PHE A 409 -7.71 -8.85 11.03
CA PHE A 409 -7.08 -8.09 9.96
C PHE A 409 -6.01 -8.91 9.23
N ALA A 410 -5.08 -9.52 9.97
CA ALA A 410 -3.88 -10.12 9.39
C ALA A 410 -4.19 -11.23 8.36
N PRO A 411 -3.42 -11.37 7.27
CA PRO A 411 -3.50 -12.56 6.42
C PRO A 411 -3.24 -13.84 7.23
N PHE A 412 -4.00 -14.92 6.96
CA PHE A 412 -3.92 -16.20 7.69
C PHE A 412 -2.55 -16.89 7.61
N VAL A 413 -1.75 -16.55 6.60
CA VAL A 413 -0.40 -17.07 6.40
C VAL A 413 0.64 -16.44 7.35
N PHE A 414 0.26 -15.44 8.15
CA PHE A 414 1.15 -14.74 9.09
C PHE A 414 0.81 -15.02 10.56
N GLY A 415 1.85 -14.98 11.41
CA GLY A 415 1.72 -15.30 12.84
C GLY A 415 0.81 -14.35 13.61
N THR A 416 0.69 -13.10 13.16
CA THR A 416 -0.25 -12.12 13.74
C THR A 416 -1.70 -12.60 13.68
N SER A 417 -2.10 -13.40 12.68
CA SER A 417 -3.46 -13.94 12.63
C SER A 417 -3.74 -14.91 13.79
N MET A 418 -2.75 -15.70 14.22
CA MET A 418 -2.87 -16.58 15.40
C MET A 418 -3.12 -15.77 16.67
N LEU A 419 -2.42 -14.64 16.82
CA LEU A 419 -2.63 -13.71 17.92
C LEU A 419 -4.09 -13.23 17.94
N GLU A 420 -4.64 -12.80 16.80
CA GLU A 420 -6.02 -12.31 16.70
C GLU A 420 -7.04 -13.41 17.05
N PHE A 421 -6.90 -14.62 16.48
CA PHE A 421 -7.85 -15.72 16.69
C PHE A 421 -7.92 -16.13 18.16
N PHE A 422 -6.77 -16.45 18.73
CA PHE A 422 -6.71 -17.06 20.04
C PHE A 422 -6.84 -16.01 21.16
N SER A 423 -6.50 -14.75 20.91
CA SER A 423 -6.86 -13.67 21.85
C SER A 423 -8.38 -13.55 21.98
N ALA A 424 -9.15 -13.75 20.90
CA ALA A 424 -10.60 -13.68 20.96
C ALA A 424 -11.16 -14.85 21.77
N TRP A 425 -10.78 -16.08 21.42
CA TRP A 425 -11.40 -17.26 22.04
C TRP A 425 -10.93 -17.55 23.45
N LEU A 426 -9.66 -17.31 23.78
CA LEU A 426 -9.14 -17.58 25.12
C LEU A 426 -9.61 -16.53 26.15
N THR A 427 -10.07 -15.35 25.70
CA THR A 427 -10.69 -14.35 26.58
C THR A 427 -12.22 -14.48 26.66
N GLY A 428 -12.80 -15.43 25.93
CA GLY A 428 -14.25 -15.62 25.82
C GLY A 428 -14.95 -14.59 24.93
N GLY A 429 -14.21 -13.86 24.11
CA GLY A 429 -14.71 -12.86 23.16
C GLY A 429 -15.16 -13.44 21.82
N VAL A 430 -15.40 -12.54 20.86
CA VAL A 430 -15.88 -12.83 19.50
C VAL A 430 -14.80 -12.46 18.49
N LEU A 431 -14.51 -13.35 17.55
CA LEU A 431 -13.68 -13.05 16.38
C LEU A 431 -14.57 -12.57 15.22
N TYR A 432 -14.28 -11.40 14.66
CA TYR A 432 -14.96 -10.91 13.46
C TYR A 432 -14.11 -11.13 12.20
N LEU A 433 -14.68 -11.77 11.16
CA LEU A 433 -14.01 -11.96 9.87
C LEU A 433 -14.71 -11.17 8.75
N PRO A 434 -14.05 -10.15 8.17
CA PRO A 434 -14.59 -9.41 7.02
C PRO A 434 -14.57 -10.27 5.75
N SER A 435 -15.39 -9.90 4.77
CA SER A 435 -15.25 -10.43 3.41
C SER A 435 -13.97 -9.91 2.75
N ASP A 436 -13.51 -10.55 1.66
CA ASP A 436 -12.36 -10.07 0.90
C ASP A 436 -12.58 -8.67 0.30
N ASP A 437 -13.83 -8.34 -0.05
CA ASP A 437 -14.22 -7.02 -0.55
C ASP A 437 -14.20 -5.97 0.58
N GLU A 438 -14.81 -6.28 1.72
CA GLU A 438 -14.76 -5.42 2.91
C GLU A 438 -13.32 -5.16 3.36
N TRP A 439 -12.47 -6.19 3.35
CA TRP A 439 -11.07 -6.06 3.75
C TRP A 439 -10.24 -5.16 2.82
N LYS A 440 -10.53 -5.17 1.51
CA LYS A 440 -9.79 -4.37 0.51
C LYS A 440 -10.35 -2.97 0.30
N ASN A 441 -11.68 -2.87 0.23
CA ASN A 441 -12.37 -1.71 -0.33
C ASN A 441 -13.14 -0.90 0.74
N ASP A 442 -13.54 -1.51 1.86
CA ASP A 442 -14.30 -0.83 2.93
C ASP A 442 -13.84 -1.25 4.35
N LEU A 443 -12.53 -1.18 4.60
CA LEU A 443 -11.96 -1.66 5.85
C LEU A 443 -12.51 -0.90 7.07
N VAL A 444 -12.66 0.42 6.97
CA VAL A 444 -13.14 1.27 8.07
C VAL A 444 -14.62 0.99 8.36
N GLY A 445 -15.45 0.85 7.32
CA GLY A 445 -16.86 0.49 7.46
C GLY A 445 -17.02 -0.90 8.08
N ALA A 446 -16.20 -1.87 7.67
CA ALA A 446 -16.22 -3.22 8.23
C ALA A 446 -15.84 -3.24 9.72
N ILE A 447 -14.80 -2.50 10.12
CA ILE A 447 -14.42 -2.36 11.54
C ILE A 447 -15.59 -1.75 12.35
N SER A 448 -16.21 -0.68 11.84
CA SER A 448 -17.37 -0.04 12.48
C SER A 448 -18.56 -1.00 12.63
N ARG A 449 -18.96 -1.67 11.54
CA ARG A 449 -20.09 -2.64 11.53
C ARG A 449 -19.85 -3.81 12.48
N SER A 450 -18.61 -4.31 12.53
CA SER A 450 -18.24 -5.40 13.44
C SER A 450 -18.35 -5.02 14.92
N ARG A 451 -18.39 -3.71 15.22
CA ARG A 451 -18.29 -3.14 16.58
C ARG A 451 -17.07 -3.69 17.32
N ALA A 452 -15.95 -3.82 16.61
CA ALA A 452 -14.71 -4.30 17.20
C ALA A 452 -14.28 -3.38 18.35
N THR A 453 -13.80 -4.01 19.42
CA THR A 453 -13.26 -3.35 20.62
C THR A 453 -11.74 -3.46 20.69
N GLY A 454 -11.18 -4.52 20.10
CA GLY A 454 -9.74 -4.75 19.97
C GLY A 454 -9.36 -4.83 18.50
N LEU A 455 -8.27 -4.16 18.15
CA LEU A 455 -7.78 -4.08 16.77
C LEU A 455 -6.25 -4.24 16.76
N VAL A 456 -5.74 -5.01 15.81
CA VAL A 456 -4.30 -5.21 15.61
C VAL A 456 -3.93 -4.74 14.20
N LEU A 457 -3.08 -3.72 14.08
CA LEU A 457 -2.72 -3.14 12.78
C LEU A 457 -1.22 -2.85 12.65
N PRO A 458 -0.67 -2.88 11.43
CA PRO A 458 0.60 -2.21 11.14
C PRO A 458 0.51 -0.71 11.41
N VAL A 459 1.63 -0.11 11.84
CA VAL A 459 1.73 1.33 12.16
C VAL A 459 1.31 2.19 10.97
N SER A 460 1.80 1.88 9.77
CA SER A 460 1.45 2.56 8.52
C SER A 460 -0.05 2.62 8.27
N LEU A 461 -0.78 1.54 8.49
CA LEU A 461 -2.23 1.49 8.27
C LEU A 461 -3.01 2.20 9.38
N ALA A 462 -2.58 2.05 10.63
CA ALA A 462 -3.22 2.75 11.76
C ALA A 462 -3.22 4.27 11.58
N LYS A 463 -2.23 4.84 10.91
CA LYS A 463 -2.16 6.29 10.60
C LYS A 463 -3.19 6.75 9.57
N LEU A 464 -3.69 5.86 8.73
CA LEU A 464 -4.66 6.19 7.68
C LEU A 464 -6.09 6.24 8.22
N ILE A 465 -6.36 5.53 9.32
CA ILE A 465 -7.71 5.43 9.90
C ILE A 465 -7.94 6.57 10.88
N SER A 466 -9.12 7.20 10.85
CA SER A 466 -9.52 8.18 11.87
C SER A 466 -10.23 7.47 13.03
N PRO A 467 -9.83 7.69 14.30
CA PRO A 467 -10.48 7.09 15.46
C PRO A 467 -11.98 7.41 15.54
N ASP A 468 -12.40 8.59 15.08
CA ASP A 468 -13.80 9.03 15.10
C ASP A 468 -14.71 8.19 14.20
N MET A 469 -14.14 7.50 13.20
CA MET A 469 -14.89 6.61 12.30
C MET A 469 -15.13 5.21 12.89
N ILE A 470 -14.37 4.83 13.92
CA ILE A 470 -14.43 3.52 14.57
C ILE A 470 -14.48 3.66 16.11
N PRO A 471 -15.48 4.37 16.66
CA PRO A 471 -15.51 4.78 18.07
C PRO A 471 -15.71 3.62 19.06
N THR A 472 -16.01 2.41 18.59
CA THR A 472 -16.14 1.22 19.44
C THR A 472 -14.79 0.63 19.85
N VAL A 473 -13.72 0.94 19.11
CA VAL A 473 -12.38 0.42 19.40
C VAL A 473 -11.85 1.05 20.68
N ARG A 474 -11.43 0.21 21.61
CA ARG A 474 -10.92 0.61 22.93
C ARG A 474 -9.43 0.34 23.08
N MET A 475 -8.93 -0.67 22.38
CA MET A 475 -7.53 -1.05 22.37
C MET A 475 -7.06 -1.22 20.93
N LEU A 476 -5.95 -0.54 20.62
CA LEU A 476 -5.25 -0.68 19.35
C LEU A 476 -3.85 -1.20 19.63
N ALA A 477 -3.58 -2.42 19.17
CA ALA A 477 -2.24 -2.98 19.16
C ALA A 477 -1.58 -2.68 17.82
N VAL A 478 -0.39 -2.06 17.87
CA VAL A 478 0.45 -1.79 16.71
C VAL A 478 1.77 -2.54 16.80
N GLY A 479 2.31 -2.95 15.67
CA GLY A 479 3.56 -3.69 15.66
C GLY A 479 4.08 -3.92 14.24
N GLY A 480 5.30 -4.46 14.16
CA GLY A 480 5.95 -4.76 12.88
C GLY A 480 6.61 -3.56 12.18
N GLU A 481 6.47 -2.35 12.69
CA GLU A 481 7.09 -1.12 12.16
C GLU A 481 7.50 -0.19 13.31
N PRO A 482 8.53 0.67 13.14
CA PRO A 482 8.84 1.71 14.13
C PRO A 482 7.66 2.68 14.32
N LEU A 483 7.43 3.10 15.57
CA LEU A 483 6.43 4.14 15.86
C LEU A 483 6.97 5.53 15.52
N ASP A 484 6.08 6.48 15.26
CA ASP A 484 6.41 7.90 15.15
C ASP A 484 5.30 8.78 15.75
N ASP A 485 5.60 10.06 15.94
CA ASP A 485 4.76 11.04 16.64
C ASP A 485 3.35 11.17 16.03
N SER A 486 3.22 10.99 14.71
CA SER A 486 1.93 11.08 14.01
C SER A 486 0.93 10.02 14.48
N LEU A 487 1.43 8.84 14.91
CA LEU A 487 0.59 7.80 15.48
C LEU A 487 0.11 8.18 16.88
N PHE A 488 1.01 8.73 17.71
CA PHE A 488 0.69 9.18 19.07
C PHE A 488 -0.35 10.30 19.02
N ASP A 489 -0.13 11.32 18.19
CA ASP A 489 -1.06 12.44 18.01
C ASP A 489 -2.49 12.01 17.72
N ARG A 490 -2.62 10.93 16.97
CA ARG A 490 -3.92 10.41 16.52
C ARG A 490 -4.60 9.51 17.54
N TRP A 491 -3.86 8.59 18.17
CA TRP A 491 -4.47 7.46 18.89
C TRP A 491 -4.33 7.51 20.41
N VAL A 492 -3.29 8.16 20.94
CA VAL A 492 -2.88 8.01 22.35
C VAL A 492 -3.97 8.40 23.36
N ASP A 493 -4.75 9.44 23.05
CA ASP A 493 -5.82 9.95 23.92
C ASP A 493 -7.20 9.35 23.59
N ARG A 494 -7.28 8.46 22.59
CA ARG A 494 -8.54 7.90 22.07
C ARG A 494 -8.73 6.42 22.45
N VAL A 495 -7.63 5.66 22.55
CA VAL A 495 -7.64 4.22 22.83
C VAL A 495 -6.47 3.86 23.74
N ARG A 496 -6.54 2.69 24.40
CA ARG A 496 -5.35 2.06 24.99
C ARG A 496 -4.43 1.61 23.84
N LEU A 497 -3.40 2.41 23.58
CA LEU A 497 -2.42 2.12 22.54
C LEU A 497 -1.36 1.17 23.08
N VAL A 498 -1.16 0.06 22.37
CA VAL A 498 -0.23 -1.01 22.75
C VAL A 498 0.75 -1.25 21.62
N GLN A 499 2.05 -1.33 21.92
CA GLN A 499 3.06 -1.77 20.97
C GLN A 499 3.43 -3.21 21.23
N GLY A 500 3.24 -4.05 20.22
CA GLY A 500 3.63 -5.46 20.23
C GLY A 500 4.87 -5.71 19.38
N TYR A 501 5.82 -6.45 19.94
CA TYR A 501 6.94 -7.03 19.22
C TYR A 501 6.78 -8.56 19.18
N GLY A 502 6.81 -9.13 17.97
CA GLY A 502 6.66 -10.57 17.76
C GLY A 502 7.35 -11.02 16.47
N MET A 503 7.52 -12.33 16.35
CA MET A 503 8.12 -12.99 15.21
C MET A 503 7.48 -14.37 14.96
N SER A 504 7.57 -14.87 13.74
CA SER A 504 6.92 -16.14 13.35
C SER A 504 7.48 -17.36 14.10
N GLU A 505 8.68 -17.23 14.65
CA GLU A 505 9.37 -18.21 15.48
C GLU A 505 8.85 -18.28 16.92
N ASN A 506 7.76 -17.56 17.23
CA ASN A 506 7.08 -17.60 18.52
C ASN A 506 5.56 -17.59 18.32
N ALA A 507 4.84 -18.27 19.21
CA ALA A 507 3.40 -18.16 19.33
C ALA A 507 3.04 -16.82 20.01
N GLY A 508 2.56 -15.86 19.23
CA GLY A 508 2.10 -14.56 19.72
C GLY A 508 3.22 -13.53 19.94
N ILE A 509 3.09 -12.73 21.00
CA ILE A 509 3.93 -11.55 21.28
C ILE A 509 5.11 -11.94 22.19
N LEU A 510 6.32 -11.48 21.84
CA LEU A 510 7.55 -11.70 22.61
C LEU A 510 7.88 -10.54 23.55
N ALA A 511 7.52 -9.31 23.19
CA ALA A 511 7.60 -8.13 24.06
C ALA A 511 6.42 -7.19 23.82
N VAL A 512 5.91 -6.57 24.88
CA VAL A 512 4.78 -5.65 24.84
C VAL A 512 5.10 -4.39 25.63
N ASN A 513 4.80 -3.23 25.04
CA ASN A 513 4.74 -1.96 25.72
C ASN A 513 3.29 -1.48 25.71
N ASP A 514 2.70 -1.37 26.89
CA ASP A 514 1.26 -1.20 27.06
C ASP A 514 0.98 0.11 27.81
N GLY A 515 -0.11 0.78 27.43
CA GLY A 515 -0.44 2.10 27.96
C GLY A 515 0.52 3.18 27.47
N LEU A 516 0.83 3.17 26.17
CA LEU A 516 1.67 4.19 25.56
C LEU A 516 1.07 5.59 25.78
N THR A 517 1.94 6.54 26.10
CA THR A 517 1.64 7.96 26.35
C THR A 517 2.44 8.84 25.39
N ARG A 518 2.16 10.15 25.33
CA ARG A 518 2.89 11.08 24.45
C ARG A 518 4.36 11.20 24.83
N GLU A 519 4.68 10.88 26.08
CA GLU A 519 6.02 10.93 26.66
C GLU A 519 6.81 9.62 26.42
N SER A 520 6.13 8.55 26.01
CA SER A 520 6.74 7.24 25.78
C SER A 520 7.76 7.27 24.65
N ASP A 521 8.91 6.61 24.83
CA ASP A 521 9.90 6.46 23.77
C ASP A 521 9.37 5.48 22.70
N PRO A 522 9.22 5.88 21.42
CA PRO A 522 8.71 5.03 20.34
C PRO A 522 9.57 3.79 20.04
N ARG A 523 10.83 3.79 20.51
CA ARG A 523 11.76 2.65 20.37
C ARG A 523 11.59 1.62 21.47
N ASN A 524 10.92 1.97 22.58
CA ASN A 524 10.74 1.08 23.70
C ASN A 524 9.69 0.01 23.39
N VAL A 525 10.13 -1.23 23.21
CA VAL A 525 9.24 -2.37 22.92
C VAL A 525 8.72 -3.06 24.19
N GLY A 526 9.10 -2.55 25.36
CA GLY A 526 8.58 -2.96 26.66
C GLY A 526 9.21 -4.26 27.19
N GLN A 527 8.39 -5.11 27.81
CA GLN A 527 8.82 -6.33 28.49
C GLN A 527 8.12 -7.57 27.92
N SER A 528 8.66 -8.76 28.20
CA SER A 528 8.05 -10.00 27.74
C SER A 528 6.81 -10.36 28.56
N PRO A 529 5.63 -10.59 27.95
CA PRO A 529 4.40 -10.90 28.69
C PRO A 529 4.44 -12.30 29.34
N ASN A 530 5.11 -13.27 28.69
CA ASN A 530 5.32 -14.62 29.21
C ASN A 530 6.72 -15.10 28.82
N GLY A 531 7.74 -14.51 29.42
CA GLY A 531 9.13 -14.80 29.09
C GLY A 531 10.11 -13.85 29.77
N ARG A 532 11.35 -13.91 29.33
CA ARG A 532 12.42 -12.96 29.67
C ARG A 532 13.11 -12.47 28.41
N ILE A 533 13.61 -11.26 28.49
CA ILE A 533 14.42 -10.65 27.43
C ILE A 533 15.84 -10.60 27.97
N TRP A 534 16.78 -11.19 27.23
CA TRP A 534 18.20 -11.16 27.54
C TRP A 534 18.93 -10.40 26.44
N LEU A 535 19.88 -9.55 26.81
CA LEU A 535 20.74 -8.86 25.86
C LEU A 535 22.14 -9.47 25.89
N VAL A 536 22.56 -9.99 24.73
CA VAL A 536 23.82 -10.72 24.58
C VAL A 536 24.72 -10.05 23.55
N SER A 537 26.03 -10.30 23.63
CA SER A 537 26.98 -9.83 22.62
C SER A 537 26.52 -10.30 21.24
N PRO A 538 26.47 -9.40 20.23
CA PRO A 538 26.01 -9.79 18.89
C PRO A 538 26.80 -10.96 18.31
N ASP A 539 28.10 -11.05 18.61
CA ASP A 539 28.99 -12.05 18.03
C ASP A 539 29.08 -13.34 18.86
N ASP A 540 28.64 -13.30 20.11
CA ASP A 540 28.67 -14.45 21.01
C ASP A 540 27.53 -14.41 22.03
N HIS A 541 26.53 -15.27 21.85
CA HIS A 541 25.37 -15.34 22.75
C HIS A 541 25.70 -15.94 24.13
N HIS A 542 26.92 -16.47 24.32
CA HIS A 542 27.42 -16.89 25.62
C HIS A 542 27.97 -15.72 26.46
N GLN A 543 27.87 -14.48 25.98
CA GLN A 543 28.27 -13.29 26.72
C GLN A 543 27.10 -12.32 26.89
N LEU A 544 26.78 -11.97 28.13
CA LEU A 544 25.79 -10.94 28.43
C LEU A 544 26.36 -9.55 28.16
N ALA A 545 25.50 -8.64 27.68
CA ALA A 545 25.83 -7.25 27.50
C ALA A 545 25.53 -6.43 28.78
N PRO A 546 26.34 -5.40 29.10
CA PRO A 546 26.01 -4.43 30.15
C PRO A 546 24.70 -3.70 29.92
N ILE A 547 24.14 -3.13 30.99
CA ILE A 547 22.97 -2.27 30.91
C ILE A 547 23.36 -0.99 30.12
N GLY A 548 22.55 -0.64 29.11
CA GLY A 548 22.79 0.49 28.21
C GLY A 548 23.68 0.18 26.99
N ALA A 549 24.36 -0.96 26.96
CA ALA A 549 25.16 -1.38 25.79
C ALA A 549 24.28 -1.86 24.63
N VAL A 550 24.79 -1.77 23.40
CA VAL A 550 24.11 -2.29 22.20
C VAL A 550 24.39 -3.78 22.07
N ALA A 551 23.33 -4.56 21.93
CA ALA A 551 23.39 -6.01 22.05
C ALA A 551 22.30 -6.70 21.22
N GLU A 552 22.50 -7.97 20.87
CA GLU A 552 21.47 -8.79 20.22
C GLU A 552 20.42 -9.25 21.26
N ILE A 553 19.14 -9.20 20.88
CA ILE A 553 18.06 -9.68 21.74
C ILE A 553 17.96 -11.21 21.66
N LEU A 554 18.05 -11.86 22.82
CA LEU A 554 17.81 -13.27 23.06
C LEU A 554 16.56 -13.44 23.95
N PHE A 555 15.49 -13.99 23.39
CA PHE A 555 14.26 -14.24 24.14
C PHE A 555 14.30 -15.59 24.83
N GLU A 556 13.79 -15.66 26.06
CA GLU A 556 13.49 -16.91 26.77
C GLU A 556 11.98 -16.99 26.99
N SER A 557 11.29 -17.95 26.36
CA SER A 557 9.82 -18.07 26.47
C SER A 557 9.33 -19.50 26.18
N PRO A 558 8.23 -19.95 26.79
CA PRO A 558 7.56 -21.19 26.42
C PRO A 558 6.90 -21.12 25.03
N GLY A 559 6.58 -19.93 24.50
CA GLY A 559 5.91 -19.76 23.21
C GLY A 559 6.81 -19.95 21.97
N ILE A 560 8.13 -20.02 22.16
CA ILE A 560 9.11 -20.12 21.08
C ILE A 560 8.98 -21.45 20.33
N ALA A 561 9.14 -21.45 19.01
CA ALA A 561 9.14 -22.67 18.20
C ALA A 561 10.29 -23.63 18.55
N ARG A 562 10.16 -24.91 18.17
CA ARG A 562 11.25 -25.88 18.38
C ARG A 562 12.34 -25.77 17.33
N LYS A 563 11.91 -25.60 16.08
CA LYS A 563 12.78 -25.73 14.91
C LYS A 563 12.09 -25.17 13.68
N TYR A 564 12.91 -24.94 12.66
CA TYR A 564 12.45 -24.94 11.29
C TYR A 564 12.35 -26.38 10.78
N ILE A 565 11.24 -26.71 10.12
CA ILE A 565 11.07 -28.01 9.48
C ILE A 565 12.11 -28.17 8.36
N ASN A 566 12.68 -29.37 8.23
CA ASN A 566 13.64 -29.72 7.19
C ASN A 566 14.86 -28.77 7.09
N ASN A 567 15.22 -28.05 8.16
CA ASN A 567 16.34 -27.11 8.17
C ASN A 567 17.10 -27.11 9.51
N PRO A 568 17.90 -28.17 9.80
CA PRO A 568 18.58 -28.32 11.09
C PRO A 568 19.65 -27.25 11.35
N GLU A 569 20.41 -26.87 10.33
CA GLU A 569 21.48 -25.87 10.44
C GLU A 569 20.93 -24.51 10.89
N LYS A 570 19.87 -24.03 10.24
CA LYS A 570 19.28 -22.75 10.62
C LYS A 570 18.49 -22.84 11.92
N SER A 571 18.01 -24.03 12.26
CA SER A 571 17.36 -24.28 13.55
C SER A 571 18.35 -24.10 14.70
N SER A 572 19.51 -24.74 14.67
CA SER A 572 20.52 -24.61 15.74
C SER A 572 21.13 -23.21 15.82
N ALA A 573 21.16 -22.46 14.70
CA ALA A 573 21.61 -21.07 14.69
C ALA A 573 20.60 -20.08 15.31
N THR A 574 19.31 -20.44 15.33
CA THR A 574 18.20 -19.54 15.75
C THR A 574 17.64 -19.92 17.12
N PHE A 575 17.38 -21.21 17.33
CA PHE A 575 16.89 -21.80 18.57
C PHE A 575 18.10 -22.39 19.30
N VAL A 576 18.61 -21.67 20.30
CA VAL A 576 19.85 -22.01 20.98
C VAL A 576 19.58 -22.75 22.29
N GLU A 577 20.57 -23.52 22.73
CA GLU A 577 20.54 -24.16 24.05
C GLU A 577 20.70 -23.11 25.16
N PRO A 578 20.22 -23.40 26.39
CA PRO A 578 20.38 -22.52 27.54
C PRO A 578 21.85 -22.09 27.73
N PRO A 579 22.17 -20.79 27.68
CA PRO A 579 23.55 -20.34 27.80
C PRO A 579 24.14 -20.61 29.20
N PRO A 580 25.47 -20.89 29.32
CA PRO A 580 26.09 -21.23 30.61
C PRO A 580 25.95 -20.15 31.69
N TRP A 581 25.91 -18.87 31.30
CA TRP A 581 25.77 -17.75 32.23
C TRP A 581 24.43 -17.75 32.98
N LEU A 582 23.41 -18.46 32.49
CA LEU A 582 22.12 -18.58 33.17
C LEU A 582 22.27 -19.20 34.57
N GLN A 583 23.26 -20.08 34.76
CA GLN A 583 23.57 -20.69 36.06
C GLN A 583 23.97 -19.65 37.13
N ARG A 584 24.44 -18.47 36.72
CA ARG A 584 24.79 -17.38 37.66
C ARG A 584 23.54 -16.77 38.30
N PHE A 585 22.36 -17.00 37.73
CA PHE A 585 21.07 -16.55 38.22
C PHE A 585 20.34 -17.68 38.94
N ASN A 586 20.93 -18.23 40.01
CA ASN A 586 20.49 -19.42 40.77
C ASN A 586 18.98 -19.54 41.09
N THR A 587 18.22 -18.44 41.06
CA THR A 587 16.77 -18.34 41.31
C THR A 587 15.90 -18.41 40.05
N LEU A 588 16.48 -18.33 38.85
CA LEU A 588 15.79 -18.16 37.57
C LEU A 588 15.71 -19.46 36.74
N SER A 589 15.70 -20.62 37.38
CA SER A 589 15.61 -21.96 36.77
C SER A 589 14.32 -22.12 35.96
N GLY A 590 14.36 -21.78 34.67
CA GLY A 590 13.23 -21.89 33.75
C GLY A 590 13.40 -23.04 32.75
N ARG A 591 12.28 -23.63 32.31
CA ARG A 591 12.19 -24.55 31.16
C ARG A 591 11.93 -23.82 29.83
N GLY A 592 12.17 -22.50 29.79
CA GLY A 592 11.96 -21.68 28.60
C GLY A 592 12.91 -22.09 27.47
N ARG A 593 12.47 -21.90 26.22
CA ARG A 593 13.34 -22.04 25.05
C ARG A 593 13.99 -20.70 24.72
N PHE A 594 15.17 -20.75 24.11
CA PHE A 594 15.91 -19.55 23.76
C PHE A 594 15.86 -19.28 22.26
N LEU A 595 15.53 -18.03 21.90
CA LEU A 595 15.39 -17.59 20.52
C LEU A 595 16.25 -16.36 20.27
N LYS A 596 17.20 -16.50 19.34
CA LYS A 596 17.94 -15.38 18.79
C LYS A 596 17.06 -14.60 17.81
N SER A 597 16.83 -13.32 18.10
CA SER A 597 15.99 -12.48 17.25
C SER A 597 16.70 -11.95 15.98
N GLY A 598 18.04 -11.80 16.05
CA GLY A 598 18.83 -11.02 15.09
C GLY A 598 18.57 -9.50 15.14
N ASP A 599 17.79 -9.01 16.10
CA ASP A 599 17.54 -7.58 16.34
C ASP A 599 18.48 -7.07 17.44
N LEU A 600 18.96 -5.83 17.27
CA LEU A 600 19.81 -5.11 18.21
C LEU A 600 18.95 -4.21 19.12
N ALA A 601 19.27 -4.20 20.40
CA ALA A 601 18.61 -3.39 21.41
C ALA A 601 19.58 -2.97 22.53
N ARG A 602 19.05 -2.22 23.49
CA ARG A 602 19.70 -1.90 24.76
C ARG A 602 18.69 -1.89 25.90
N TYR A 603 19.15 -2.19 27.10
CA TYR A 603 18.33 -2.04 28.31
C TYR A 603 18.14 -0.56 28.66
N ASN A 604 16.92 -0.22 29.06
CA ASN A 604 16.57 1.01 29.74
C ASN A 604 16.78 0.86 31.26
N ALA A 605 16.70 1.96 32.00
CA ALA A 605 16.93 1.97 33.45
C ALA A 605 15.87 1.17 34.25
N ASP A 606 14.69 0.96 33.66
CA ASP A 606 13.55 0.24 34.25
C ASP A 606 13.50 -1.25 33.84
N GLY A 607 14.49 -1.74 33.09
CA GLY A 607 14.56 -3.12 32.59
C GLY A 607 13.76 -3.39 31.31
N THR A 608 13.04 -2.39 30.78
CA THR A 608 12.51 -2.45 29.40
C THR A 608 13.64 -2.34 28.37
N ILE A 609 13.35 -2.56 27.09
CA ILE A 609 14.36 -2.48 26.03
C ILE A 609 13.98 -1.51 24.92
N ASN A 610 14.96 -0.74 24.47
CA ASN A 610 14.86 0.07 23.26
C ASN A 610 15.39 -0.71 22.05
N HIS A 611 14.55 -0.94 21.05
CA HIS A 611 14.93 -1.56 19.79
C HIS A 611 15.70 -0.56 18.90
N LEU A 612 16.84 -0.98 18.37
CA LEU A 612 17.76 -0.12 17.64
C LEU A 612 17.85 -0.47 16.14
N GLY A 613 17.57 -1.71 15.75
CA GLY A 613 17.64 -2.15 14.35
C GLY A 613 17.94 -3.64 14.22
N ARG A 614 18.29 -4.10 13.02
CA ARG A 614 18.71 -5.48 12.76
C ARG A 614 20.24 -5.60 12.75
N LYS A 615 20.75 -6.74 13.21
CA LYS A 615 22.16 -7.13 13.03
C LYS A 615 22.45 -7.50 11.58
N ASP A 616 21.48 -8.11 10.90
CA ASP A 616 21.58 -8.59 9.53
C ASP A 616 20.93 -7.63 8.52
N SER A 617 20.86 -8.05 7.26
CA SER A 617 20.32 -7.27 6.16
C SER A 617 18.79 -7.36 6.01
N GLN A 618 18.07 -8.04 6.92
CA GLN A 618 16.62 -8.15 6.80
C GLN A 618 15.95 -6.80 7.12
N VAL A 619 14.88 -6.47 6.38
CA VAL A 619 14.14 -5.22 6.54
C VAL A 619 12.65 -5.49 6.68
N LYS A 620 11.91 -4.59 7.34
CA LYS A 620 10.44 -4.67 7.41
C LYS A 620 9.82 -3.67 6.44
N ILE A 621 8.94 -4.15 5.56
CA ILE A 621 8.21 -3.36 4.57
C ILE A 621 6.72 -3.60 4.79
N ARG A 622 5.95 -2.55 5.11
CA ARG A 622 4.49 -2.64 5.35
C ARG A 622 4.12 -3.75 6.34
N GLY A 623 4.86 -3.85 7.44
CA GLY A 623 4.71 -4.87 8.47
C GLY A 623 5.24 -6.27 8.12
N GLN A 624 5.76 -6.50 6.91
CA GLN A 624 6.25 -7.79 6.44
C GLN A 624 7.78 -7.86 6.50
N ARG A 625 8.33 -9.01 6.95
CA ARG A 625 9.77 -9.26 6.93
C ARG A 625 10.21 -9.63 5.51
N VAL A 626 11.18 -8.90 4.99
CA VAL A 626 11.81 -9.12 3.68
C VAL A 626 13.30 -9.34 3.90
N ASP A 627 13.81 -10.47 3.39
CA ASP A 627 15.24 -10.70 3.33
C ASP A 627 15.79 -10.09 2.04
N VAL A 628 16.49 -8.96 2.14
CA VAL A 628 17.01 -8.27 0.96
C VAL A 628 18.02 -9.13 0.18
N LYS A 629 18.67 -10.12 0.82
CA LYS A 629 19.58 -11.04 0.14
C LYS A 629 18.86 -12.07 -0.72
N GLU A 630 17.62 -12.43 -0.38
CA GLU A 630 16.77 -13.26 -1.24
C GLU A 630 16.45 -12.51 -2.54
N VAL A 631 16.12 -11.22 -2.43
CA VAL A 631 15.93 -10.34 -3.58
C VAL A 631 17.22 -10.19 -4.39
N GLU A 632 18.37 -9.98 -3.74
CA GLU A 632 19.68 -9.96 -4.42
C GLU A 632 19.98 -11.27 -5.14
N LEU A 633 19.70 -12.42 -4.52
CA LEU A 633 19.95 -13.72 -5.11
C LEU A 633 19.06 -13.96 -6.33
N SER A 634 17.76 -13.66 -6.24
CA SER A 634 16.84 -13.75 -7.38
C SER A 634 17.26 -12.84 -8.53
N LEU A 635 17.73 -11.62 -8.24
CA LEU A 635 18.30 -10.71 -9.23
C LEU A 635 19.59 -11.30 -9.85
N ARG A 636 20.53 -11.81 -9.04
CA ARG A 636 21.77 -12.44 -9.55
C ARG A 636 21.50 -13.68 -10.40
N LEU A 637 20.50 -14.50 -10.05
CA LEU A 637 20.11 -15.66 -10.86
C LEU A 637 19.56 -15.26 -12.23
N HIS A 638 18.89 -14.10 -12.33
CA HIS A 638 18.36 -13.58 -13.59
C HIS A 638 19.44 -12.90 -14.45
N PHE A 639 20.26 -12.03 -13.85
CA PHE A 639 21.26 -11.20 -14.54
C PHE A 639 22.65 -11.86 -14.69
N GLY A 640 22.86 -13.02 -14.07
CA GLY A 640 24.16 -13.70 -14.03
C GLY A 640 25.18 -12.96 -13.15
N THR A 641 26.47 -13.25 -13.35
CA THR A 641 27.58 -12.70 -12.55
C THR A 641 28.16 -11.39 -13.11
N THR A 642 27.52 -10.81 -14.13
CA THR A 642 28.01 -9.60 -14.82
C THR A 642 27.70 -8.32 -14.03
N ILE A 643 26.63 -8.34 -13.22
CA ILE A 643 26.16 -7.21 -12.43
C ILE A 643 25.96 -7.67 -10.99
N ASP A 644 26.59 -6.97 -10.07
CA ASP A 644 26.36 -7.15 -8.65
C ASP A 644 25.15 -6.31 -8.20
N PHE A 645 24.28 -6.95 -7.45
CA PHE A 645 23.11 -6.32 -6.83
C PHE A 645 23.29 -6.23 -5.32
N PHE A 646 22.91 -5.09 -4.76
CA PHE A 646 22.83 -4.81 -3.33
C PHE A 646 21.48 -4.19 -3.04
N VAL A 647 20.63 -4.85 -2.25
CA VAL A 647 19.28 -4.36 -2.00
C VAL A 647 19.21 -3.75 -0.59
N GLU A 648 18.64 -2.55 -0.48
CA GLU A 648 18.54 -1.80 0.77
C GLU A 648 17.19 -1.10 0.88
N LEU A 649 16.70 -0.93 2.11
CA LEU A 649 15.55 -0.06 2.39
C LEU A 649 16.03 1.39 2.50
N VAL A 650 15.60 2.24 1.56
CA VAL A 650 15.95 3.66 1.48
C VAL A 650 14.78 4.51 2.02
N ARG A 651 15.09 5.57 2.76
CA ARG A 651 14.10 6.59 3.17
C ARG A 651 14.41 7.89 2.45
N PRO A 652 13.71 8.21 1.35
CA PRO A 652 13.94 9.45 0.61
C PRO A 652 13.69 10.66 1.51
N LYS A 653 14.37 11.79 1.22
CA LYS A 653 14.38 13.02 2.02
C LYS A 653 12.99 13.51 2.48
N HIS A 654 11.94 13.23 1.70
CA HIS A 654 10.53 13.51 2.00
C HIS A 654 9.61 12.38 1.50
N GLY A 655 9.76 11.15 1.98
CA GLY A 655 8.93 10.04 1.51
C GLY A 655 8.88 8.82 2.42
N THR A 656 7.95 7.92 2.13
CA THR A 656 7.87 6.62 2.80
C THR A 656 9.08 5.74 2.48
N PRO A 657 9.51 4.86 3.40
CA PRO A 657 10.56 3.89 3.11
C PRO A 657 10.25 3.06 1.86
N VAL A 658 11.25 2.82 1.02
CA VAL A 658 11.13 2.14 -0.27
C VAL A 658 12.32 1.20 -0.48
N LEU A 659 12.06 0.01 -1.03
CA LEU A 659 13.11 -0.95 -1.33
C LEU A 659 13.83 -0.54 -2.61
N ALA A 660 15.15 -0.37 -2.56
CA ALA A 660 15.98 0.00 -3.70
C ALA A 660 17.05 -1.06 -3.97
N ALA A 661 17.19 -1.47 -5.23
CA ALA A 661 18.22 -2.37 -5.71
C ALA A 661 19.37 -1.57 -6.35
N PHE A 662 20.49 -1.49 -5.66
CA PHE A 662 21.71 -0.87 -6.16
C PHE A 662 22.47 -1.84 -7.05
N MET A 663 22.87 -1.36 -8.22
CA MET A 663 23.52 -2.14 -9.27
C MET A 663 24.95 -1.64 -9.45
N TRP A 664 25.89 -2.55 -9.61
CA TRP A 664 27.27 -2.22 -9.94
C TRP A 664 27.91 -3.28 -10.84
N SER A 665 28.83 -2.87 -11.70
CA SER A 665 29.66 -3.75 -12.50
C SER A 665 31.06 -3.15 -12.67
N LYS A 666 32.06 -3.98 -13.00
CA LYS A 666 33.42 -3.50 -13.31
C LYS A 666 33.48 -2.52 -14.49
N GLU A 667 32.49 -2.53 -15.37
CA GLU A 667 32.38 -1.56 -16.46
C GLU A 667 31.79 -0.23 -15.97
N SER A 668 31.03 -0.26 -14.87
CA SER A 668 30.47 0.93 -14.21
C SER A 668 31.56 1.83 -13.64
N ASP A 669 32.68 1.26 -13.17
CA ASP A 669 33.87 2.01 -12.72
C ASP A 669 34.51 2.87 -13.84
N LYS A 670 34.18 2.64 -15.12
CA LYS A 670 34.63 3.49 -16.22
C LYS A 670 33.72 4.70 -16.46
N LEU A 671 32.57 4.79 -15.78
CA LEU A 671 31.61 5.88 -15.91
C LEU A 671 31.95 7.09 -15.02
N ILE A 672 33.07 7.05 -14.30
CA ILE A 672 33.58 8.10 -13.40
C ILE A 672 33.69 9.46 -14.10
N GLU A 673 33.93 9.50 -15.41
CA GLU A 673 34.07 10.76 -16.17
C GLU A 673 32.75 11.54 -16.36
N LYS A 674 31.59 10.99 -15.98
CA LYS A 674 30.26 11.64 -16.14
C LYS A 674 29.53 11.99 -14.82
N SER A 675 30.01 11.55 -13.66
CA SER A 675 29.36 11.88 -12.37
C SER A 675 30.03 13.10 -11.72
N THR A 676 29.36 14.25 -11.76
CA THR A 676 29.75 15.48 -11.02
C THR A 676 29.05 15.61 -9.66
N SER A 677 28.32 14.58 -9.22
CA SER A 677 27.47 14.65 -8.02
C SER A 677 28.09 13.96 -6.80
N ASP A 678 27.83 14.52 -5.61
CA ASP A 678 28.33 14.02 -4.32
C ASP A 678 27.82 12.62 -3.90
N HIS A 679 26.83 12.06 -4.61
CA HIS A 679 26.13 10.83 -4.21
C HIS A 679 26.54 9.57 -4.98
N ASP A 680 27.50 9.61 -5.90
CA ASP A 680 28.07 8.45 -6.63
C ASP A 680 27.06 7.56 -7.41
N LEU A 681 25.80 7.98 -7.54
CA LEU A 681 24.76 7.32 -8.35
C LEU A 681 24.71 7.93 -9.74
N VAL A 682 24.44 7.09 -10.75
CA VAL A 682 24.34 7.50 -12.15
C VAL A 682 23.08 6.95 -12.79
N VAL A 683 22.73 7.58 -13.91
CA VAL A 683 21.59 7.17 -14.73
C VAL A 683 21.79 5.76 -15.28
N ILE A 684 20.78 4.90 -15.12
CA ILE A 684 20.79 3.54 -15.70
C ILE A 684 20.81 3.64 -17.24
N PRO A 685 21.79 3.01 -17.95
CA PRO A 685 21.81 2.94 -19.40
C PRO A 685 20.58 2.24 -19.97
N ARG A 686 20.08 2.68 -21.13
CA ARG A 686 18.88 2.12 -21.79
C ARG A 686 18.94 0.59 -21.98
N SER A 687 20.12 0.05 -22.32
CA SER A 687 20.32 -1.40 -22.49
C SER A 687 20.06 -2.19 -21.20
N LEU A 688 20.43 -1.61 -20.06
CA LEU A 688 20.26 -2.25 -18.76
C LEU A 688 18.84 -2.09 -18.22
N ARG A 689 18.17 -0.97 -18.54
CA ARG A 689 16.75 -0.74 -18.22
C ARG A 689 15.83 -1.77 -18.88
N SER A 690 16.04 -2.08 -20.16
CA SER A 690 15.26 -3.10 -20.87
C SER A 690 15.42 -4.49 -20.24
N GLN A 691 16.63 -4.81 -19.72
CA GLN A 691 16.85 -6.07 -19.00
C GLN A 691 16.13 -6.11 -17.63
N LEU A 692 16.02 -4.97 -16.94
CA LEU A 692 15.24 -4.83 -15.70
C LEU A 692 13.74 -5.04 -15.92
N GLU A 693 13.18 -4.53 -17.03
CA GLU A 693 11.78 -4.74 -17.38
C GLU A 693 11.46 -6.23 -17.65
N THR A 694 12.37 -6.96 -18.31
CA THR A 694 12.24 -8.41 -18.47
C THR A 694 12.44 -9.18 -17.16
N ALA A 695 13.26 -8.64 -16.24
CA ALA A 695 13.49 -9.24 -14.94
C ALA A 695 12.26 -9.18 -14.04
N ASP A 696 11.46 -8.10 -14.09
CA ASP A 696 10.28 -7.93 -13.23
C ASP A 696 9.28 -9.10 -13.41
N SER A 697 9.05 -9.54 -14.64
CA SER A 697 8.19 -10.71 -14.94
C SER A 697 8.74 -12.02 -14.37
N SER A 698 10.07 -12.20 -14.41
CA SER A 698 10.74 -13.38 -13.87
C SER A 698 10.76 -13.38 -12.34
N LEU A 699 10.96 -12.20 -11.72
CA LEU A 699 10.95 -12.05 -10.27
C LEU A 699 9.55 -12.28 -9.69
N ARG A 700 8.49 -11.76 -10.33
CA ARG A 700 7.08 -12.01 -9.93
C ARG A 700 6.68 -13.48 -9.91
N SER A 701 7.34 -14.32 -10.70
CA SER A 701 7.09 -15.76 -10.73
C SER A 701 7.69 -16.53 -9.54
N ASN A 702 8.67 -15.92 -8.84
CA ASN A 702 9.48 -16.55 -7.80
C ASN A 702 9.35 -15.87 -6.44
N LEU A 703 9.08 -14.56 -6.40
CA LEU A 703 8.97 -13.75 -5.20
C LEU A 703 7.55 -13.18 -5.07
N PRO A 704 7.01 -13.08 -3.84
CA PRO A 704 5.80 -12.32 -3.57
C PRO A 704 5.94 -10.83 -3.93
N ASP A 705 4.85 -10.17 -4.32
CA ASP A 705 4.86 -8.77 -4.79
C ASP A 705 5.52 -7.78 -3.82
N TYR A 706 5.40 -7.99 -2.51
CA TYR A 706 5.96 -7.10 -1.48
C TYR A 706 7.49 -7.16 -1.38
N MET A 707 8.15 -8.17 -1.96
CA MET A 707 9.61 -8.31 -1.98
C MET A 707 10.26 -7.67 -3.21
N LEU A 708 9.47 -7.26 -4.20
CA LEU A 708 9.99 -6.70 -5.45
C LEU A 708 10.45 -5.24 -5.23
N PRO A 709 11.70 -4.89 -5.58
CA PRO A 709 12.17 -3.51 -5.47
C PRO A 709 11.46 -2.61 -6.48
N PRO A 710 10.74 -1.56 -6.05
CA PRO A 710 10.19 -0.57 -6.97
C PRO A 710 11.25 0.42 -7.50
N LEU A 711 12.49 0.40 -6.98
CA LEU A 711 13.57 1.28 -7.40
C LEU A 711 14.84 0.48 -7.73
N TYR A 712 15.48 0.82 -8.85
CA TYR A 712 16.79 0.33 -9.26
C TYR A 712 17.74 1.51 -9.45
N LEU A 713 18.96 1.42 -8.91
CA LEU A 713 19.93 2.53 -8.89
C LEU A 713 21.30 2.04 -9.34
N LEU A 714 21.89 2.65 -10.39
CA LEU A 714 23.24 2.28 -10.84
C LEU A 714 24.31 3.10 -10.12
N MET A 715 25.35 2.43 -9.65
CA MET A 715 26.48 3.06 -8.98
C MET A 715 27.64 3.32 -9.96
N ALA A 716 28.17 4.55 -9.96
CA ALA A 716 29.41 4.86 -10.70
C ALA A 716 30.64 4.26 -10.03
N LYS A 717 30.60 4.12 -8.71
CA LYS A 717 31.67 3.54 -7.92
C LYS A 717 31.06 2.74 -6.77
N LEU A 718 31.57 1.54 -6.55
CA LEU A 718 31.19 0.76 -5.38
C LEU A 718 31.85 1.38 -4.14
N PRO A 719 31.10 1.96 -3.19
CA PRO A 719 31.69 2.46 -1.97
C PRO A 719 32.18 1.26 -1.15
N THR A 720 33.43 1.31 -0.71
CA THR A 720 34.03 0.28 0.13
C THR A 720 34.55 0.88 1.42
N THR A 721 34.46 0.08 2.49
CA THR A 721 35.10 0.35 3.77
C THR A 721 36.62 0.18 3.65
N ILE A 722 37.36 0.64 4.66
CA ILE A 722 38.84 0.52 4.73
C ILE A 722 39.29 -0.96 4.65
N THR A 723 38.42 -1.90 5.03
CA THR A 723 38.66 -3.35 4.96
C THR A 723 38.33 -3.97 3.59
N GLY A 724 37.92 -3.17 2.61
CA GLY A 724 37.60 -3.62 1.25
C GLY A 724 36.19 -4.22 1.08
N LYS A 725 35.36 -4.25 2.13
CA LYS A 725 33.94 -4.66 2.04
C LYS A 725 33.07 -3.51 1.53
N VAL A 726 31.97 -3.81 0.83
CA VAL A 726 30.99 -2.80 0.37
C VAL A 726 30.40 -2.01 1.54
N ASP A 727 30.46 -0.69 1.47
CA ASP A 727 29.90 0.23 2.46
C ASP A 727 28.41 0.49 2.16
N ARG A 728 27.57 -0.43 2.63
CA ARG A 728 26.10 -0.38 2.44
C ARG A 728 25.45 0.81 3.16
N ARG A 729 26.12 1.40 4.16
CA ARG A 729 25.67 2.66 4.81
C ARG A 729 25.77 3.80 3.82
N LYS A 730 26.91 3.96 3.14
CA LYS A 730 27.10 5.03 2.17
C LYS A 730 26.10 4.95 1.01
N LEU A 731 25.71 3.74 0.60
CA LEU A 731 24.60 3.53 -0.35
C LEU A 731 23.28 4.13 0.14
N ARG A 732 22.88 3.83 1.37
CA ARG A 732 21.65 4.35 1.97
C ARG A 732 21.69 5.85 2.16
N GLU A 733 22.81 6.40 2.66
CA GLU A 733 22.98 7.84 2.89
C GLU A 733 22.88 8.62 1.58
N ASN A 734 23.62 8.18 0.56
CA ASN A 734 23.61 8.80 -0.77
C ASN A 734 22.20 8.81 -1.38
N ALA A 735 21.44 7.72 -1.26
CA ALA A 735 20.09 7.65 -1.77
C ALA A 735 19.06 8.40 -0.89
N SER A 736 19.23 8.40 0.44
CA SER A 736 18.32 9.09 1.37
C SER A 736 18.48 10.61 1.33
N ALA A 737 19.63 11.12 0.88
CA ALA A 737 19.86 12.53 0.62
C ALA A 737 19.01 13.07 -0.55
N LEU A 738 18.47 12.18 -1.39
CA LEU A 738 17.66 12.49 -2.55
C LEU A 738 16.16 12.34 -2.24
N THR A 739 15.34 13.12 -2.92
CA THR A 739 13.89 12.96 -2.98
C THR A 739 13.53 11.72 -3.79
N ARG A 740 12.31 11.23 -3.61
CA ARG A 740 11.83 10.07 -4.38
C ARG A 740 11.87 10.34 -5.89
N THR A 741 11.50 11.55 -6.30
CA THR A 741 11.53 11.99 -7.70
C THR A 741 12.96 12.02 -8.28
N GLU A 742 13.96 12.44 -7.50
CA GLU A 742 15.36 12.40 -7.92
C GLU A 742 15.88 10.97 -8.07
N LEU A 743 15.50 10.06 -7.18
CA LEU A 743 15.84 8.63 -7.29
C LEU A 743 15.19 7.97 -8.51
N GLU A 744 13.91 8.29 -8.76
CA GLU A 744 13.20 7.84 -9.96
C GLU A 744 13.85 8.43 -11.23
N SER A 745 14.32 9.69 -11.18
CA SER A 745 15.11 10.29 -12.26
C SER A 745 16.47 9.61 -12.48
N LEU A 746 17.12 9.04 -11.46
CA LEU A 746 18.33 8.23 -11.68
C LEU A 746 18.02 6.87 -12.34
N MET A 747 16.88 6.29 -12.03
CA MET A 747 16.41 5.06 -12.69
C MET A 747 16.03 5.31 -14.16
N HIS A 748 15.40 6.45 -14.44
CA HIS A 748 14.83 6.79 -15.76
C HIS A 748 15.70 7.76 -16.61
N GLY A 749 16.69 8.42 -16.01
CA GLY A 749 17.47 9.53 -16.56
C GLY A 749 16.92 10.90 -16.16
N GLN A 750 17.77 11.93 -16.04
CA GLN A 750 17.28 13.30 -16.17
C GLN A 750 16.60 13.37 -17.52
N THR A 751 15.29 13.59 -17.48
CA THR A 751 14.46 13.95 -18.63
C THR A 751 14.86 15.36 -19.05
N ASN A 752 16.10 15.52 -19.53
CA ASN A 752 16.33 16.45 -20.63
C ASN A 752 15.51 15.87 -21.78
N GLU A 753 14.51 16.65 -22.19
CA GLU A 753 13.65 16.47 -23.35
C GLU A 753 14.43 15.84 -24.52
N GLN A 754 14.44 14.49 -24.62
CA GLN A 754 15.04 13.79 -25.74
C GLN A 754 14.50 12.35 -25.83
N MET A 755 13.44 12.24 -26.65
CA MET A 755 12.94 11.08 -27.39
C MET A 755 13.24 9.69 -26.80
N LEU A 756 12.20 9.09 -26.24
CA LEU A 756 12.12 7.65 -25.99
C LEU A 756 12.34 6.88 -27.31
N PRO A 757 13.11 5.77 -27.30
CA PRO A 757 13.19 4.92 -28.48
C PRO A 757 11.87 4.16 -28.67
N PRO A 758 11.50 3.84 -29.93
CA PRO A 758 10.27 3.13 -30.25
C PRO A 758 10.19 1.77 -29.56
N THR A 759 9.18 1.60 -28.72
CA THR A 759 8.81 0.34 -28.05
C THR A 759 7.77 -0.46 -28.82
N THR A 760 7.12 0.14 -29.84
CA THR A 760 6.14 -0.53 -30.70
C THR A 760 6.45 -0.36 -32.19
N PRO A 761 5.97 -1.25 -33.09
CA PRO A 761 6.08 -1.06 -34.54
C PRO A 761 5.42 0.23 -35.06
N MET A 762 4.49 0.80 -34.30
CA MET A 762 3.86 2.10 -34.57
C MET A 762 4.72 3.29 -34.15
N GLU A 763 5.63 3.11 -33.20
CA GLU A 763 6.55 4.15 -32.76
C GLU A 763 7.80 4.23 -33.63
N GLN A 764 8.08 3.28 -34.53
CA GLN A 764 9.27 3.38 -35.40
C GLN A 764 9.14 4.63 -36.27
N PRO A 765 9.87 5.72 -36.02
CA PRO A 765 9.86 6.81 -36.96
C PRO A 765 10.64 6.31 -38.17
N ASN A 766 10.01 6.31 -39.33
CA ASN A 766 10.79 6.43 -40.55
C ASN A 766 11.48 7.80 -40.43
N TYR A 767 12.81 7.87 -40.38
CA TYR A 767 13.50 9.18 -40.29
C TYR A 767 13.05 10.16 -41.40
N ARG A 768 12.58 9.62 -42.53
CA ARG A 768 11.91 10.37 -43.61
C ARG A 768 10.59 11.02 -43.22
N GLU A 769 9.80 10.40 -42.35
CA GLU A 769 8.52 10.93 -41.85
C GLU A 769 8.76 12.08 -40.88
N LEU A 770 9.77 12.00 -40.01
CA LEU A 770 10.20 13.11 -39.16
C LEU A 770 10.75 14.28 -39.98
N GLU A 771 11.55 14.01 -41.02
CA GLU A 771 12.02 15.05 -41.96
C GLU A 771 10.85 15.76 -42.66
N HIS A 772 9.81 15.05 -43.13
CA HIS A 772 8.61 15.69 -43.71
C HIS A 772 7.80 16.47 -42.68
N LEU A 773 7.68 15.97 -41.43
CA LEU A 773 7.02 16.72 -40.35
C LEU A 773 7.75 18.05 -40.08
N GLU A 774 9.07 18.02 -39.98
CA GLU A 774 9.90 19.21 -39.72
C GLU A 774 9.97 20.20 -40.89
N SER A 775 10.09 19.70 -42.12
CA SER A 775 10.33 20.54 -43.30
C SER A 775 9.05 21.07 -43.97
N ASP A 776 7.95 20.32 -43.91
CA ASP A 776 6.72 20.67 -44.62
C ASP A 776 5.53 20.96 -43.68
N HIS A 777 5.23 20.08 -42.71
CA HIS A 777 4.01 20.19 -41.90
C HIS A 777 4.09 21.27 -40.81
N LEU A 778 5.16 21.32 -40.00
CA LEU A 778 5.30 22.33 -38.94
C LEU A 778 5.30 23.78 -39.47
N PRO A 779 6.00 24.11 -40.57
CA PRO A 779 5.95 25.46 -41.15
C PRO A 779 4.56 25.85 -41.68
N GLN A 780 3.80 24.91 -42.27
CA GLN A 780 2.42 25.15 -42.72
C GLN A 780 1.46 25.44 -41.56
N MET A 781 1.75 24.89 -40.38
CA MET A 781 1.00 25.15 -39.14
C MET A 781 1.45 26.45 -38.44
N GLY A 782 2.57 27.04 -38.85
CA GLY A 782 3.17 28.21 -38.18
C GLY A 782 3.79 27.88 -36.81
N ILE A 783 4.22 26.64 -36.61
CA ILE A 783 4.83 26.14 -35.36
C ILE A 783 6.34 25.98 -35.60
N ASP A 784 7.17 26.56 -34.73
CA ASP A 784 8.61 26.32 -34.77
C ASP A 784 8.92 24.97 -34.14
N LYS A 785 9.85 24.20 -34.71
CA LYS A 785 10.24 22.91 -34.16
C LYS A 785 10.76 22.98 -32.72
N HIS A 786 11.36 24.11 -32.33
CA HIS A 786 11.85 24.32 -30.96
C HIS A 786 10.71 24.60 -29.97
N ASP A 787 9.50 24.86 -30.46
CA ASP A 787 8.31 25.03 -29.64
C ASP A 787 7.61 23.70 -29.34
N VAL A 788 8.03 22.58 -29.94
CA VAL A 788 7.41 21.26 -29.72
C VAL A 788 8.21 20.52 -28.64
N CYS A 789 7.58 20.26 -27.49
CA CYS A 789 8.17 19.49 -26.38
C CYS A 789 8.06 17.98 -26.61
N ASP A 790 6.95 17.51 -27.16
CA ASP A 790 6.72 16.08 -27.38
C ASP A 790 5.74 15.82 -28.53
N THR A 791 5.79 14.61 -29.08
CA THR A 791 4.88 14.16 -30.15
C THR A 791 4.37 12.75 -29.87
N TYR A 792 3.06 12.56 -29.91
CA TYR A 792 2.43 11.26 -29.68
C TYR A 792 1.52 10.86 -30.85
N PRO A 793 1.30 9.57 -31.14
CA PRO A 793 0.18 9.17 -31.99
C PRO A 793 -1.15 9.55 -31.31
N CYS A 794 -2.19 9.90 -32.09
CA CYS A 794 -3.53 10.04 -31.50
C CYS A 794 -4.12 8.66 -31.18
N SER A 795 -4.88 8.54 -30.09
CA SER A 795 -5.64 7.34 -29.76
C SER A 795 -6.69 7.02 -30.84
N SER A 796 -7.16 5.77 -30.93
CA SER A 796 -8.19 5.42 -31.92
C SER A 796 -9.40 6.34 -31.85
N MET A 797 -9.87 6.70 -30.65
CA MET A 797 -10.99 7.62 -30.47
C MET A 797 -10.68 9.05 -30.96
N GLN A 798 -9.49 9.57 -30.64
CA GLN A 798 -9.06 10.87 -31.15
C GLN A 798 -8.94 10.86 -32.68
N GLN A 799 -8.43 9.78 -33.29
CA GLN A 799 -8.40 9.62 -34.75
C GLN A 799 -9.79 9.68 -35.37
N GLY A 800 -10.76 8.97 -34.78
CA GLY A 800 -12.15 8.97 -35.25
C GLY A 800 -12.76 10.36 -35.26
N LYS A 801 -12.59 11.12 -34.16
CA LYS A 801 -13.08 12.49 -34.04
C LYS A 801 -12.42 13.46 -35.03
N LEU A 802 -11.10 13.35 -35.21
CA LEU A 802 -10.35 14.17 -36.19
C LEU A 802 -10.75 13.83 -37.64
N LEU A 803 -11.08 12.56 -37.93
CA LEU A 803 -11.57 12.17 -39.25
C LEU A 803 -12.97 12.71 -39.50
N ALA A 804 -13.87 12.66 -38.51
CA ALA A 804 -15.21 13.21 -38.60
C ALA A 804 -15.22 14.74 -38.82
N GLN A 805 -14.28 15.47 -38.17
CA GLN A 805 -14.01 16.90 -38.43
C GLN A 805 -13.70 17.22 -39.89
N THR A 806 -13.10 16.27 -40.63
CA THR A 806 -12.75 16.48 -42.05
C THR A 806 -13.98 16.40 -42.96
N VAL A 807 -15.04 15.71 -42.53
CA VAL A 807 -16.30 15.54 -43.27
C VAL A 807 -17.25 16.72 -43.05
N ASP A 808 -17.35 17.22 -41.80
CA ASP A 808 -18.11 18.43 -41.44
C ASP A 808 -17.23 19.40 -40.63
N PRO A 809 -16.55 20.35 -41.30
CA PRO A 809 -15.65 21.31 -40.65
C PRO A 809 -16.36 22.31 -39.71
N SER A 810 -17.67 22.50 -39.88
CA SER A 810 -18.50 23.37 -39.03
C SER A 810 -18.96 22.69 -37.75
N GLY A 811 -19.13 21.36 -37.76
CA GLY A 811 -19.78 20.62 -36.69
C GLY A 811 -18.89 20.32 -35.47
N TYR A 812 -17.59 20.12 -35.63
CA TYR A 812 -16.76 19.50 -34.58
C TYR A 812 -15.84 20.47 -33.82
N LYS A 813 -16.31 21.69 -33.57
CA LYS A 813 -15.67 22.63 -32.63
C LYS A 813 -16.36 22.51 -31.27
N ALA A 814 -15.62 22.05 -30.26
CA ALA A 814 -16.15 21.95 -28.91
C ALA A 814 -16.02 23.30 -28.21
N HIS A 815 -17.12 23.77 -27.62
CA HIS A 815 -17.08 24.89 -26.69
C HIS A 815 -17.74 24.53 -25.37
N MET A 816 -17.24 25.15 -24.31
CA MET A 816 -17.82 25.09 -22.98
C MET A 816 -17.98 26.51 -22.48
N THR A 817 -19.20 26.86 -22.07
CA THR A 817 -19.48 28.12 -21.39
C THR A 817 -19.87 27.85 -19.94
N TRP A 818 -19.36 28.67 -19.03
CA TRP A 818 -19.77 28.65 -17.64
C TRP A 818 -19.72 30.04 -17.04
N ARG A 819 -20.49 30.25 -15.99
CA ARG A 819 -20.44 31.43 -15.14
C ARG A 819 -19.61 31.13 -13.89
N THR A 820 -18.60 31.94 -13.63
CA THR A 820 -17.80 31.93 -12.40
C THR A 820 -18.30 33.02 -11.47
N SER A 821 -18.67 32.63 -10.26
CA SER A 821 -19.09 33.51 -9.17
C SER A 821 -18.23 33.26 -7.93
N HIS A 822 -18.17 34.22 -7.02
CA HIS A 822 -17.48 34.03 -5.74
C HIS A 822 -18.40 33.32 -4.73
N THR A 823 -17.87 32.43 -3.89
CA THR A 823 -18.68 31.69 -2.90
C THR A 823 -19.23 32.59 -1.80
N ASN A 824 -18.50 33.67 -1.46
CA ASN A 824 -19.00 34.78 -0.64
C ASN A 824 -19.70 35.81 -1.52
N SER A 825 -21.02 36.01 -1.32
CA SER A 825 -21.85 36.94 -2.10
C SER A 825 -21.44 38.42 -2.00
N ASN A 826 -20.56 38.77 -1.05
CA ASN A 826 -20.07 40.15 -0.87
C ASN A 826 -18.75 40.43 -1.60
N GLU A 827 -18.16 39.43 -2.25
CA GLU A 827 -16.89 39.54 -2.97
C GLU A 827 -17.10 39.33 -4.47
N VAL A 828 -16.24 39.94 -5.28
CA VAL A 828 -16.29 39.86 -6.75
C VAL A 828 -15.11 39.04 -7.26
N VAL A 829 -15.29 38.38 -8.41
CA VAL A 829 -14.22 37.57 -9.00
C VAL A 829 -13.17 38.50 -9.64
N ASP A 830 -11.93 38.42 -9.15
CA ASP A 830 -10.77 39.07 -9.78
C ASP A 830 -10.42 38.38 -11.11
N THR A 831 -10.68 39.07 -12.22
CA THR A 831 -10.44 38.56 -13.58
C THR A 831 -8.97 38.35 -13.92
N GLU A 832 -8.05 39.15 -13.36
CA GLU A 832 -6.61 38.97 -13.61
C GLU A 832 -6.06 37.79 -12.83
N ARG A 833 -6.53 37.60 -11.59
CA ARG A 833 -6.23 36.40 -10.81
C ARG A 833 -6.78 35.15 -11.49
N LEU A 834 -7.98 35.21 -12.07
CA LEU A 834 -8.58 34.11 -12.83
C LEU A 834 -7.79 33.81 -14.11
N ARG A 835 -7.33 34.85 -14.81
CA ARG A 835 -6.43 34.71 -15.97
C ARG A 835 -5.10 34.05 -15.60
N GLY A 836 -4.51 34.44 -14.47
CA GLY A 836 -3.30 33.81 -13.92
C GLY A 836 -3.52 32.36 -13.51
N ALA A 837 -4.66 32.06 -12.88
CA ALA A 837 -5.06 30.71 -12.52
C ALA A 837 -5.18 29.80 -13.75
N TRP A 838 -5.84 30.26 -14.81
CA TRP A 838 -5.91 29.54 -16.08
C TRP A 838 -4.53 29.25 -16.67
N SER A 839 -3.61 30.23 -16.63
CA SER A 839 -2.24 30.04 -17.09
C SER A 839 -1.52 28.93 -16.31
N ALA A 840 -1.70 28.85 -14.99
CA ALA A 840 -1.12 27.79 -14.17
C ALA A 840 -1.70 26.42 -14.52
N VAL A 841 -3.00 26.34 -14.78
CA VAL A 841 -3.68 25.11 -15.21
C VAL A 841 -3.16 24.62 -16.58
N VAL A 842 -3.00 25.52 -17.56
CA VAL A 842 -2.44 25.18 -18.88
C VAL A 842 -0.98 24.71 -18.79
N GLN A 843 -0.19 25.29 -17.88
CA GLN A 843 1.19 24.86 -17.65
C GLN A 843 1.23 23.44 -17.06
N ARG A 844 0.37 23.18 -16.07
CA ARG A 844 0.26 21.90 -15.35
C ARG A 844 -0.20 20.75 -16.26
N HIS A 845 -1.08 21.01 -17.22
CA HIS A 845 -1.74 19.99 -18.04
C HIS A 845 -1.32 20.02 -19.52
N PRO A 846 -0.46 19.08 -19.99
CA PRO A 846 0.03 19.04 -21.37
C PRO A 846 -1.05 18.96 -22.45
N ALA A 847 -2.19 18.33 -22.17
CA ALA A 847 -3.30 18.24 -23.13
C ALA A 847 -3.79 19.63 -23.57
N LEU A 848 -3.82 20.62 -22.66
CA LEU A 848 -4.22 21.99 -22.97
C LEU A 848 -3.19 22.75 -23.83
N ARG A 849 -2.03 22.15 -24.10
CA ARG A 849 -0.97 22.65 -24.98
C ARG A 849 -0.77 21.78 -26.22
N THR A 850 -1.70 20.87 -26.50
CA THR A 850 -1.60 19.93 -27.62
C THR A 850 -2.34 20.46 -28.85
N VAL A 851 -1.74 20.28 -30.03
CA VAL A 851 -2.39 20.48 -31.35
C VAL A 851 -2.31 19.20 -32.17
N PHE A 852 -3.26 18.98 -33.08
CA PHE A 852 -3.33 17.77 -33.89
C PHE A 852 -2.83 18.02 -35.32
N SER A 853 -1.91 17.19 -35.81
CA SER A 853 -1.32 17.30 -37.15
C SER A 853 -1.49 16.00 -37.95
N PRO A 854 -1.75 16.03 -39.27
CA PRO A 854 -1.74 14.83 -40.11
C PRO A 854 -0.40 14.09 -40.05
N HIS A 855 -0.46 12.76 -40.07
CA HIS A 855 0.71 11.89 -40.09
C HIS A 855 1.38 11.97 -41.49
N PRO A 856 2.71 12.13 -41.57
CA PRO A 856 3.44 12.37 -42.83
C PRO A 856 3.58 11.17 -43.79
N GLY A 857 3.04 9.99 -43.46
CA GLY A 857 3.13 8.78 -44.31
C GLY A 857 2.12 8.76 -45.47
N GLU A 858 2.57 8.35 -46.68
CA GLU A 858 1.85 8.42 -47.96
C GLU A 858 0.52 7.62 -48.08
N ASN A 859 0.03 6.96 -47.02
CA ASN A 859 -1.19 6.13 -47.11
C ASN A 859 -2.01 6.03 -45.82
N THR A 860 -1.83 6.93 -44.86
CA THR A 860 -2.50 6.83 -43.55
C THR A 860 -3.36 8.06 -43.26
N LYS A 861 -4.67 7.88 -43.08
CA LYS A 861 -5.61 8.88 -42.52
C LYS A 861 -5.38 9.16 -41.02
N ARG A 862 -4.12 9.08 -40.56
CA ARG A 862 -3.73 9.18 -39.15
C ARG A 862 -3.30 10.60 -38.82
N HIS A 863 -3.47 10.97 -37.56
CA HIS A 863 -3.01 12.22 -36.96
C HIS A 863 -2.05 11.95 -35.80
N ASN A 864 -1.18 12.91 -35.52
CA ASN A 864 -0.30 12.96 -34.37
C ASN A 864 -0.71 14.14 -33.47
N GLN A 865 -0.41 14.00 -32.19
CA GLN A 865 -0.49 15.04 -31.17
C GLN A 865 0.86 15.72 -31.06
N LEU A 866 0.89 17.03 -31.15
CA LEU A 866 2.08 17.85 -30.96
C LEU A 866 1.91 18.66 -29.68
N VAL A 867 2.71 18.38 -28.66
CA VAL A 867 2.66 19.08 -27.37
C VAL A 867 3.59 20.28 -27.44
N LEU A 868 3.03 21.49 -27.29
CA LEU A 868 3.79 22.74 -27.39
C LEU A 868 4.39 23.15 -26.05
N SER A 869 5.52 23.83 -26.06
CA SER A 869 6.24 24.25 -24.85
C SER A 869 5.42 25.20 -23.97
N PRO A 870 5.58 25.15 -22.64
CA PRO A 870 4.87 26.05 -21.72
C PRO A 870 5.08 27.55 -22.05
N ALA A 871 6.25 27.91 -22.61
CA ALA A 871 6.60 29.27 -22.99
C ALA A 871 5.69 29.88 -24.08
N LYS A 872 5.11 29.05 -24.96
CA LYS A 872 4.19 29.51 -26.02
C LYS A 872 2.73 29.61 -25.56
N ALA A 873 2.40 29.02 -24.42
CA ALA A 873 1.04 28.98 -23.88
C ALA A 873 0.71 30.14 -22.91
N TYR A 874 1.51 31.20 -22.86
CA TYR A 874 1.34 32.29 -21.88
C TYR A 874 0.14 33.22 -22.11
N ASN A 875 -0.56 33.13 -23.25
CA ASN A 875 -1.65 34.05 -23.63
C ASN A 875 -2.94 33.34 -24.08
N VAL A 876 -3.32 32.22 -23.45
CA VAL A 876 -4.53 31.46 -23.81
C VAL A 876 -5.82 31.93 -23.14
N ALA A 877 -5.77 33.02 -22.36
CA ALA A 877 -6.96 33.67 -21.83
C ALA A 877 -7.07 35.13 -22.32
N LYS A 878 -8.21 35.49 -22.93
CA LYS A 878 -8.55 36.84 -23.38
C LYS A 878 -9.61 37.45 -22.48
N VAL A 879 -9.33 38.62 -21.89
CA VAL A 879 -10.31 39.37 -21.11
C VAL A 879 -11.06 40.34 -22.04
N VAL A 880 -12.38 40.29 -22.03
CA VAL A 880 -13.25 41.17 -22.81
C VAL A 880 -14.15 41.95 -21.84
N HIS A 881 -14.24 43.26 -22.05
CA HIS A 881 -15.15 44.12 -21.31
C HIS A 881 -16.40 44.36 -22.17
N SER A 882 -17.48 43.64 -21.87
CA SER A 882 -18.78 43.87 -22.51
C SER A 882 -19.67 44.76 -21.63
N THR A 883 -20.52 45.58 -22.26
CA THR A 883 -21.58 46.36 -21.61
C THR A 883 -22.98 45.84 -21.91
N SER A 884 -23.14 44.87 -22.83
CA SER A 884 -24.38 44.14 -23.08
C SER A 884 -24.27 42.73 -22.49
N GLY A 885 -25.33 42.24 -21.84
CA GLY A 885 -25.40 40.88 -21.27
C GLY A 885 -25.44 39.76 -22.32
N ASP A 886 -24.86 39.98 -23.50
CA ASP A 886 -24.77 39.00 -24.57
C ASP A 886 -23.63 38.02 -24.29
N GLN A 887 -23.84 36.76 -24.64
CA GLN A 887 -22.81 35.71 -24.61
C GLN A 887 -21.61 36.12 -25.49
N PRO A 888 -20.37 35.75 -25.11
CA PRO A 888 -19.19 36.04 -25.92
C PRO A 888 -19.31 35.42 -27.33
N ASP A 889 -19.19 36.25 -28.37
CA ASP A 889 -19.23 35.79 -29.77
C ASP A 889 -18.06 34.85 -30.09
N PRO A 890 -18.29 33.72 -30.78
CA PRO A 890 -17.23 32.76 -31.13
C PRO A 890 -16.18 33.41 -32.06
N VAL A 891 -14.91 33.19 -31.76
CA VAL A 891 -13.80 33.80 -32.53
C VAL A 891 -13.53 32.99 -33.80
N GLN A 892 -13.27 33.64 -34.93
CA GLN A 892 -12.77 32.95 -36.13
C GLN A 892 -11.41 32.30 -35.87
N ARG A 893 -11.42 31.00 -35.55
CA ARG A 893 -10.22 30.20 -35.28
C ARG A 893 -9.47 29.77 -36.53
N ARG A 894 -8.14 29.68 -36.39
CA ARG A 894 -7.24 29.04 -37.36
C ARG A 894 -7.38 27.50 -37.24
N LYS A 895 -7.00 26.79 -38.30
CA LYS A 895 -7.11 25.32 -38.42
C LYS A 895 -6.36 24.51 -37.34
N TYR A 896 -5.36 25.10 -36.68
CA TYR A 896 -4.54 24.46 -35.65
C TYR A 896 -4.34 25.41 -34.47
N SER A 897 -5.34 25.53 -33.58
CA SER A 897 -5.33 26.48 -32.47
C SER A 897 -5.42 25.81 -31.11
N LEU A 898 -4.63 26.26 -30.15
CA LEU A 898 -4.71 25.84 -28.75
C LEU A 898 -6.10 26.16 -28.13
N PRO A 899 -6.51 25.43 -27.08
CA PRO A 899 -7.68 25.78 -26.27
C PRO A 899 -7.61 27.23 -25.80
N GLN A 900 -8.67 28.02 -26.01
CA GLN A 900 -8.69 29.46 -25.72
C GLN A 900 -9.83 29.75 -24.77
N LEU A 901 -9.51 30.41 -23.67
CA LEU A 901 -10.46 30.90 -22.69
C LEU A 901 -10.76 32.38 -22.95
N THR A 902 -12.04 32.75 -23.02
CA THR A 902 -12.49 34.13 -23.06
C THR A 902 -13.19 34.43 -21.74
N LEU A 903 -12.75 35.48 -21.05
CA LEU A 903 -13.30 35.93 -19.77
C LEU A 903 -14.07 37.23 -19.99
N GLN A 904 -15.37 37.22 -19.72
CA GLN A 904 -16.25 38.38 -19.84
C GLN A 904 -16.81 38.77 -18.47
N ARG A 905 -16.41 39.93 -17.97
CA ARG A 905 -16.88 40.43 -16.67
C ARG A 905 -18.30 41.01 -16.79
N GLN A 906 -19.21 40.57 -15.94
CA GLN A 906 -20.55 41.13 -15.83
C GLN A 906 -20.61 42.34 -14.88
N THR A 907 -21.69 43.13 -14.98
CA THR A 907 -21.99 44.21 -14.02
C THR A 907 -22.28 43.69 -12.61
N SER A 908 -22.70 42.42 -12.46
CA SER A 908 -22.93 41.78 -11.14
C SER A 908 -21.64 41.52 -10.35
N GLY A 909 -20.48 41.48 -11.02
CA GLY A 909 -19.22 41.03 -10.44
C GLY A 909 -18.86 39.57 -10.77
N ASP A 910 -19.77 38.83 -11.39
CA ASP A 910 -19.51 37.50 -11.95
C ASP A 910 -18.73 37.58 -13.26
N VAL A 911 -18.15 36.45 -13.68
CA VAL A 911 -17.38 36.33 -14.92
C VAL A 911 -17.95 35.19 -15.76
N ASP A 912 -18.49 35.51 -16.93
CA ASP A 912 -18.82 34.50 -17.94
C ASP A 912 -17.52 34.06 -18.64
N CYS A 913 -17.35 32.76 -18.75
CA CYS A 913 -16.17 32.12 -19.29
C CYS A 913 -16.56 31.27 -20.50
N LEU A 914 -15.87 31.45 -21.62
CA LEU A 914 -16.03 30.64 -22.84
C LEU A 914 -14.70 29.97 -23.15
N LEU A 915 -14.64 28.64 -23.03
CA LEU A 915 -13.51 27.82 -23.42
C LEU A 915 -13.82 27.14 -24.75
N GLU A 916 -13.07 27.50 -25.77
CA GLU A 916 -13.15 26.87 -27.09
C GLU A 916 -11.96 25.92 -27.28
N MET A 917 -12.17 24.74 -27.84
CA MET A 917 -11.10 23.75 -28.12
C MET A 917 -11.48 22.77 -29.22
N ASP A 918 -10.51 21.96 -29.65
CA ASP A 918 -10.80 20.78 -30.45
C ASP A 918 -11.37 19.68 -29.54
N HIS A 919 -12.46 19.02 -29.96
CA HIS A 919 -13.10 17.92 -29.21
C HIS A 919 -12.11 16.85 -28.68
N PRO A 920 -11.11 16.38 -29.45
CA PRO A 920 -10.17 15.35 -28.98
C PRO A 920 -9.18 15.79 -27.89
N VAL A 921 -9.27 17.02 -27.34
CA VAL A 921 -8.37 17.52 -26.29
C VAL A 921 -8.75 16.99 -24.90
N ILE A 922 -10.04 17.02 -24.54
CA ILE A 922 -10.52 16.63 -23.21
C ILE A 922 -11.79 15.77 -23.29
N ASP A 923 -11.99 14.91 -22.30
CA ASP A 923 -13.26 14.21 -22.08
C ASP A 923 -14.09 14.83 -20.93
N GLY A 924 -15.31 14.31 -20.71
CA GLY A 924 -16.21 14.80 -19.66
C GLY A 924 -15.60 14.75 -18.25
N PHE A 925 -14.85 13.68 -17.93
CA PHE A 925 -14.17 13.56 -16.63
C PHE A 925 -13.07 14.62 -16.45
N SER A 926 -12.30 14.91 -17.51
CA SER A 926 -11.28 15.96 -17.49
C SER A 926 -11.84 17.34 -17.17
N THR A 927 -13.10 17.60 -17.54
CA THR A 927 -13.76 18.87 -17.24
C THR A 927 -13.90 19.08 -15.73
N GLN A 928 -14.12 18.02 -14.95
CA GLN A 928 -14.18 18.10 -13.49
C GLN A 928 -12.82 18.45 -12.88
N ILE A 929 -11.75 17.79 -13.38
CA ILE A 929 -10.37 18.08 -12.99
C ILE A 929 -10.00 19.52 -13.34
N LEU A 930 -10.42 19.99 -14.52
CA LEU A 930 -10.18 21.34 -15.00
C LEU A 930 -10.78 22.40 -14.06
N MET A 931 -12.04 22.21 -13.65
CA MET A 931 -12.72 23.15 -12.73
C MET A 931 -12.12 23.11 -11.32
N ARG A 932 -11.78 21.92 -10.81
CA ARG A 932 -11.07 21.74 -9.53
C ARG A 932 -9.74 22.48 -9.53
N ASP A 933 -8.91 22.24 -10.54
CA ASP A 933 -7.56 22.81 -10.61
C ASP A 933 -7.61 24.32 -10.87
N LEU A 934 -8.62 24.83 -11.61
CA LEU A 934 -8.84 26.27 -11.77
C LEU A 934 -9.17 26.95 -10.44
N ALA A 935 -10.04 26.35 -9.61
CA ALA A 935 -10.32 26.85 -8.26
C ALA A 935 -9.08 26.83 -7.35
N LEU A 936 -8.34 25.72 -7.34
CA LEU A 936 -7.10 25.60 -6.55
C LEU A 936 -6.03 26.58 -7.00
N ALA A 937 -5.89 26.81 -8.31
CA ALA A 937 -4.95 27.77 -8.87
C ALA A 937 -5.33 29.20 -8.50
N TYR A 938 -6.64 29.52 -8.56
CA TYR A 938 -7.13 30.80 -8.10
C TYR A 938 -6.77 31.03 -6.63
N ASP A 939 -6.96 30.03 -5.77
CA ASP A 939 -6.63 30.09 -4.34
C ASP A 939 -5.12 30.02 -4.02
N GLY A 940 -4.25 29.85 -5.02
CA GLY A 940 -2.80 29.71 -4.82
C GLY A 940 -2.39 28.38 -4.16
N ARG A 941 -3.24 27.35 -4.28
CA ARG A 941 -3.09 26.03 -3.65
C ARG A 941 -2.81 24.90 -4.64
N LEU A 942 -2.76 25.19 -5.94
CA LEU A 942 -2.47 24.18 -6.97
C LEU A 942 -1.01 23.69 -6.83
N PRO A 943 -0.75 22.37 -6.76
CA PRO A 943 0.61 21.84 -6.74
C PRO A 943 1.40 22.23 -8.00
N MET A 944 2.70 22.50 -7.84
CA MET A 944 3.57 22.97 -8.94
C MET A 944 4.02 21.85 -9.89
N ASP A 945 3.79 20.58 -9.55
CA ASP A 945 4.26 19.44 -10.36
C ASP A 945 3.45 19.30 -11.65
N CYS A 946 4.12 19.12 -12.80
CA CYS A 946 3.46 18.82 -14.07
C CYS A 946 2.78 17.44 -13.99
N VAL A 947 1.55 17.32 -14.48
CA VAL A 947 0.90 16.02 -14.61
C VAL A 947 1.35 15.41 -15.95
N PRO A 948 1.97 14.21 -15.96
CA PRO A 948 2.38 13.58 -17.22
C PRO A 948 1.20 13.43 -18.18
N GLN A 949 1.44 13.56 -19.48
CA GLN A 949 0.45 13.19 -20.48
C GLN A 949 0.33 11.66 -20.48
N VAL A 950 -0.63 11.15 -19.69
CA VAL A 950 -0.87 9.72 -19.59
C VAL A 950 -1.61 9.30 -20.85
N MET A 951 -0.92 8.70 -21.81
CA MET A 951 -1.58 8.00 -22.91
C MET A 951 -1.14 6.56 -22.92
N LYS A 952 -2.14 5.67 -22.76
CA LYS A 952 -1.98 4.28 -23.14
C LYS A 952 -1.69 4.29 -24.63
N HIS A 953 -0.45 3.98 -24.99
CA HIS A 953 -0.15 3.61 -26.37
C HIS A 953 -0.99 2.38 -26.61
N GLU A 954 -2.08 2.52 -27.38
CA GLU A 954 -2.82 1.38 -27.90
C GLU A 954 -1.82 0.60 -28.75
N SER A 955 -1.12 -0.32 -28.10
CA SER A 955 -0.46 -1.42 -28.77
C SER A 955 -1.53 -2.04 -29.65
N ALA A 956 -1.20 -2.32 -30.91
CA ALA A 956 -2.11 -2.98 -31.83
C ALA A 956 -2.84 -4.10 -31.07
N PRO A 957 -4.18 -4.22 -31.24
CA PRO A 957 -4.97 -5.16 -30.46
C PRO A 957 -4.25 -6.50 -30.39
N LYS A 958 -3.89 -6.95 -29.18
CA LYS A 958 -3.30 -8.28 -28.95
C LYS A 958 -4.14 -9.31 -29.71
N GLU A 959 -3.53 -10.35 -30.27
CA GLU A 959 -4.28 -11.35 -31.06
C GLU A 959 -5.51 -11.86 -30.30
N ASP A 960 -5.40 -12.01 -28.98
CA ASP A 960 -6.48 -12.39 -28.09
C ASP A 960 -7.67 -11.41 -28.08
N ALA A 961 -7.43 -10.10 -28.12
CA ALA A 961 -8.49 -9.08 -28.16
C ALA A 961 -9.21 -9.07 -29.51
N LYS A 962 -8.48 -9.24 -30.62
CA LYS A 962 -9.12 -9.39 -31.94
C LYS A 962 -9.96 -10.66 -32.00
N ALA A 963 -9.46 -11.77 -31.46
CA ALA A 963 -10.18 -13.04 -31.39
C ALA A 963 -11.45 -12.91 -30.52
N TYR A 964 -11.36 -12.20 -29.40
CA TYR A 964 -12.50 -11.89 -28.54
C TYR A 964 -13.60 -11.13 -29.30
N TRP A 965 -13.28 -9.97 -29.90
CA TRP A 965 -14.27 -9.17 -30.63
C TRP A 965 -14.83 -9.92 -31.86
N ALA A 966 -13.99 -10.67 -32.58
CA ALA A 966 -14.41 -11.50 -33.71
C ALA A 966 -15.31 -12.69 -33.29
N THR A 967 -15.31 -13.06 -32.01
CA THR A 967 -16.20 -14.08 -31.44
C THR A 967 -17.49 -13.43 -30.94
N LEU A 968 -17.38 -12.34 -30.18
CA LEU A 968 -18.53 -11.61 -29.61
C LEU A 968 -19.45 -11.04 -30.69
N LEU A 969 -18.88 -10.48 -31.75
CA LEU A 969 -19.61 -9.82 -32.84
C LEU A 969 -19.97 -10.77 -34.00
N ARG A 970 -19.62 -12.06 -33.89
CA ARG A 970 -19.87 -13.04 -34.96
C ARG A 970 -21.38 -13.23 -35.14
N ASN A 971 -21.86 -13.10 -36.39
CA ASN A 971 -23.26 -13.33 -36.78
C ASN A 971 -24.29 -12.50 -36.01
N ARG A 972 -23.92 -11.30 -35.51
CA ARG A 972 -24.88 -10.37 -34.91
C ARG A 972 -25.40 -9.38 -35.96
N ASP A 973 -26.70 -9.12 -35.92
CA ASP A 973 -27.34 -8.11 -36.77
C ASP A 973 -27.12 -6.70 -36.22
N PRO A 974 -27.05 -5.66 -37.07
CA PRO A 974 -27.05 -4.27 -36.62
C PRO A 974 -28.34 -3.91 -35.86
N CYS A 975 -28.20 -3.27 -34.71
CA CYS A 975 -29.30 -2.79 -33.88
C CYS A 975 -29.49 -1.29 -34.12
N GLN A 976 -30.38 -0.97 -35.06
CA GLN A 976 -30.68 0.40 -35.47
C GLN A 976 -32.01 0.85 -34.87
N PHE A 977 -31.95 1.84 -33.99
CA PHE A 977 -33.13 2.50 -33.45
C PHE A 977 -33.90 3.19 -34.58
N PRO A 978 -35.23 3.00 -34.69
CA PRO A 978 -35.99 3.44 -35.83
C PRO A 978 -36.17 4.96 -35.89
N ILE A 979 -36.17 5.51 -37.09
CA ILE A 979 -36.64 6.87 -37.35
C ILE A 979 -38.17 6.88 -37.19
N MET A 980 -38.65 7.48 -36.09
CA MET A 980 -40.08 7.51 -35.76
C MET A 980 -40.76 8.82 -36.14
N ASN A 981 -40.01 9.92 -36.26
CA ASN A 981 -40.57 11.20 -36.69
C ASN A 981 -40.74 11.29 -38.22
N LYS A 982 -41.78 10.63 -38.74
CA LYS A 982 -42.07 10.55 -40.19
C LYS A 982 -42.70 11.81 -40.78
N GLU A 983 -43.18 12.75 -39.95
CA GLU A 983 -43.82 13.99 -40.43
C GLU A 983 -42.84 14.94 -41.13
N ARG A 984 -41.53 14.69 -40.99
CA ARG A 984 -40.46 15.53 -41.53
C ARG A 984 -39.88 15.06 -42.87
N GLY A 985 -40.44 14.01 -43.49
CA GLY A 985 -39.87 13.26 -44.62
C GLY A 985 -39.12 14.09 -45.69
N ASP A 986 -37.96 13.60 -46.13
CA ASP A 986 -37.11 14.05 -47.27
C ASP A 986 -36.98 15.57 -47.56
N HIS A 987 -37.34 16.46 -46.63
CA HIS A 987 -37.22 17.90 -46.80
C HIS A 987 -35.82 18.37 -46.33
N PRO A 988 -34.89 18.70 -47.24
CA PRO A 988 -33.48 18.89 -46.91
C PRO A 988 -33.13 20.34 -46.50
N ALA A 989 -34.03 21.06 -45.84
CA ALA A 989 -33.90 22.53 -45.73
C ALA A 989 -34.18 23.18 -44.35
N ARG A 990 -34.38 22.42 -43.26
CA ARG A 990 -34.41 22.98 -41.90
C ARG A 990 -33.29 22.38 -41.05
N ALA A 991 -32.60 23.22 -40.30
CA ALA A 991 -31.64 22.78 -39.29
C ALA A 991 -32.32 21.76 -38.35
N THR A 992 -31.73 20.58 -38.23
CA THR A 992 -32.11 19.59 -37.22
C THR A 992 -31.67 20.11 -35.86
N THR A 993 -32.52 19.96 -34.85
CA THR A 993 -32.23 20.38 -33.47
C THR A 993 -32.01 19.15 -32.62
N TYR A 994 -30.96 19.17 -31.80
CA TYR A 994 -30.70 18.15 -30.81
C TYR A 994 -31.38 18.54 -29.49
N HIS A 995 -32.22 17.66 -28.96
CA HIS A 995 -32.98 17.89 -27.74
C HIS A 995 -32.43 17.03 -26.60
N SER A 996 -32.52 17.54 -25.37
CA SER A 996 -32.31 16.78 -24.14
C SER A 996 -33.59 16.77 -23.32
N MET A 997 -33.93 15.62 -22.72
CA MET A 997 -35.11 15.42 -21.88
C MET A 997 -34.69 14.71 -20.58
N ASP A 998 -34.96 15.34 -19.45
CA ASP A 998 -34.77 14.71 -18.14
C ASP A 998 -35.76 13.56 -17.93
N ILE A 999 -35.26 12.46 -17.38
CA ILE A 999 -36.03 11.29 -16.96
C ILE A 999 -36.00 11.25 -15.43
N GLU A 1000 -37.17 11.45 -14.82
CA GLU A 1000 -37.29 11.38 -13.36
C GLU A 1000 -37.26 9.93 -12.88
N LEU A 1001 -36.18 9.54 -12.18
CA LEU A 1001 -36.04 8.23 -11.57
C LEU A 1001 -36.42 8.32 -10.08
N GLY A 1002 -37.69 8.07 -9.74
CA GLY A 1002 -38.23 8.21 -8.37
C GLY A 1002 -37.69 7.22 -7.32
N HIS A 1003 -36.60 6.50 -7.61
CA HIS A 1003 -36.18 5.28 -6.92
C HIS A 1003 -34.66 5.16 -6.67
N SER A 1004 -33.93 6.28 -6.49
CA SER A 1004 -32.46 6.23 -6.35
C SER A 1004 -31.99 5.30 -5.21
N SER A 1005 -32.66 5.29 -4.06
CA SER A 1005 -32.33 4.39 -2.95
C SER A 1005 -32.56 2.90 -3.28
N LEU A 1006 -33.60 2.60 -4.05
CA LEU A 1006 -33.93 1.23 -4.47
C LEU A 1006 -32.97 0.72 -5.54
N LEU A 1007 -32.49 1.61 -6.43
CA LEU A 1007 -31.43 1.28 -7.39
C LEU A 1007 -30.15 0.84 -6.68
N HIS A 1008 -29.72 1.57 -5.66
CA HIS A 1008 -28.57 1.17 -4.83
C HIS A 1008 -28.83 -0.12 -4.04
N GLU A 1009 -30.05 -0.31 -3.53
CA GLU A 1009 -30.41 -1.54 -2.83
C GLU A 1009 -30.39 -2.75 -3.75
N ALA A 1010 -30.95 -2.63 -4.95
CA ALA A 1010 -30.95 -3.68 -5.96
C ALA A 1010 -29.54 -3.99 -6.46
N SER A 1011 -28.72 -2.97 -6.70
CA SER A 1011 -27.29 -3.11 -7.03
C SER A 1011 -26.56 -3.96 -5.97
N ARG A 1012 -26.70 -3.61 -4.68
CA ARG A 1012 -26.12 -4.39 -3.57
C ARG A 1012 -26.70 -5.81 -3.46
N LYS A 1013 -28.02 -5.95 -3.57
CA LYS A 1013 -28.73 -7.23 -3.43
C LYS A 1013 -28.36 -8.22 -4.53
N HIS A 1014 -28.16 -7.72 -5.75
CA HIS A 1014 -27.90 -8.54 -6.93
C HIS A 1014 -26.41 -8.59 -7.31
N GLY A 1015 -25.52 -7.90 -6.59
CA GLY A 1015 -24.08 -7.92 -6.87
C GLY A 1015 -23.72 -7.33 -8.24
N VAL A 1016 -24.47 -6.32 -8.68
CA VAL A 1016 -24.29 -5.60 -9.96
C VAL A 1016 -24.18 -4.11 -9.71
N THR A 1017 -23.70 -3.32 -10.66
CA THR A 1017 -23.63 -1.86 -10.55
C THR A 1017 -24.93 -1.19 -11.03
N VAL A 1018 -25.14 0.07 -10.66
CA VAL A 1018 -26.25 0.89 -11.21
C VAL A 1018 -26.10 1.05 -12.73
N SER A 1019 -24.86 1.09 -13.24
CA SER A 1019 -24.61 1.13 -14.68
C SER A 1019 -25.12 -0.14 -15.39
N ASP A 1020 -24.98 -1.33 -14.79
CA ASP A 1020 -25.53 -2.56 -15.39
C ASP A 1020 -27.05 -2.52 -15.48
N ILE A 1021 -27.69 -1.96 -14.45
CA ILE A 1021 -29.14 -1.75 -14.43
C ILE A 1021 -29.56 -0.81 -15.59
N PHE A 1022 -28.82 0.27 -15.83
CA PHE A 1022 -29.06 1.18 -16.97
C PHE A 1022 -28.85 0.49 -18.31
N GLN A 1023 -27.77 -0.28 -18.46
CA GLN A 1023 -27.46 -1.00 -19.70
C GLN A 1023 -28.53 -2.04 -20.02
N VAL A 1024 -28.99 -2.83 -19.04
CA VAL A 1024 -30.05 -3.83 -19.24
C VAL A 1024 -31.39 -3.17 -19.48
N ALA A 1025 -31.73 -2.08 -18.77
CA ALA A 1025 -32.95 -1.33 -19.04
C ALA A 1025 -32.97 -0.76 -20.46
N TRP A 1026 -31.85 -0.20 -20.94
CA TRP A 1026 -31.74 0.26 -22.32
C TRP A 1026 -31.84 -0.88 -23.34
N ALA A 1027 -31.26 -2.05 -23.04
CA ALA A 1027 -31.41 -3.22 -23.88
C ALA A 1027 -32.89 -3.63 -24.05
N LEU A 1028 -33.68 -3.58 -22.98
CA LEU A 1028 -35.13 -3.84 -23.02
C LEU A 1028 -35.88 -2.80 -23.86
N VAL A 1029 -35.50 -1.53 -23.77
CA VAL A 1029 -36.03 -0.47 -24.64
C VAL A 1029 -35.72 -0.80 -26.11
N LEU A 1030 -34.46 -1.11 -26.44
CA LEU A 1030 -34.07 -1.46 -27.81
C LEU A 1030 -34.84 -2.68 -28.32
N GLN A 1031 -35.04 -3.71 -27.50
CA GLN A 1031 -35.86 -4.86 -27.87
C GLN A 1031 -37.30 -4.45 -28.21
N ALA A 1032 -37.90 -3.55 -27.41
CA ALA A 1032 -39.27 -3.09 -27.65
C ALA A 1032 -39.42 -2.31 -28.97
N PHE A 1033 -38.43 -1.50 -29.35
CA PHE A 1033 -38.49 -0.65 -30.54
C PHE A 1033 -37.91 -1.30 -31.81
N THR A 1034 -36.98 -2.24 -31.68
CA THR A 1034 -36.34 -2.93 -32.82
C THR A 1034 -36.91 -4.33 -33.07
N GLY A 1035 -37.55 -4.94 -32.06
CA GLY A 1035 -38.03 -6.32 -32.11
C GLY A 1035 -36.93 -7.38 -32.05
N GLN A 1036 -35.66 -6.99 -31.87
CA GLN A 1036 -34.53 -7.90 -31.84
C GLN A 1036 -34.38 -8.57 -30.46
N SER A 1037 -34.08 -9.88 -30.44
CA SER A 1037 -33.76 -10.61 -29.20
C SER A 1037 -32.31 -10.46 -28.77
N SER A 1038 -31.43 -10.00 -29.66
CA SER A 1038 -30.03 -9.72 -29.39
C SER A 1038 -29.77 -8.30 -29.84
N VAL A 1039 -29.49 -7.41 -28.89
CA VAL A 1039 -29.36 -5.97 -29.16
C VAL A 1039 -27.91 -5.54 -28.96
N CYS A 1040 -27.50 -4.50 -29.68
CA CYS A 1040 -26.20 -3.90 -29.51
C CYS A 1040 -26.29 -2.37 -29.47
N PHE A 1041 -25.43 -1.75 -28.67
CA PHE A 1041 -25.36 -0.30 -28.50
C PHE A 1041 -23.96 0.10 -28.02
N GLY A 1042 -23.65 1.39 -28.15
CA GLY A 1042 -22.40 1.93 -27.64
C GLY A 1042 -22.47 2.14 -26.14
N TYR A 1043 -21.43 1.77 -25.41
CA TYR A 1043 -21.29 2.11 -24.00
C TYR A 1043 -20.00 2.87 -23.76
N MET A 1044 -20.11 4.05 -23.15
CA MET A 1044 -18.95 4.89 -22.87
C MET A 1044 -18.28 4.48 -21.55
N VAL A 1045 -16.98 4.21 -21.61
CA VAL A 1045 -16.12 3.92 -20.44
C VAL A 1045 -15.12 5.05 -20.24
N SER A 1046 -14.73 5.31 -18.99
CA SER A 1046 -13.79 6.39 -18.63
C SER A 1046 -12.41 6.25 -19.27
N GLY A 1047 -11.96 5.00 -19.49
CA GLY A 1047 -10.60 4.67 -19.93
C GLY A 1047 -9.50 4.81 -18.86
N ARG A 1048 -9.81 5.44 -17.71
CA ARG A 1048 -8.85 5.82 -16.66
C ARG A 1048 -8.46 4.69 -15.71
N ASP A 1049 -9.32 3.69 -15.55
CA ASP A 1049 -9.07 2.51 -14.69
C ASP A 1049 -7.89 1.64 -15.16
N SER A 1050 -7.50 1.79 -16.43
CA SER A 1050 -6.49 0.95 -17.10
C SER A 1050 -5.13 1.60 -17.26
N THR A 1051 -4.99 2.81 -16.72
CA THR A 1051 -3.83 3.70 -16.83
C THR A 1051 -3.20 3.90 -15.45
N MET A 1052 -1.93 4.30 -15.39
CA MET A 1052 -1.18 4.52 -14.15
C MET A 1052 -1.96 5.39 -13.14
N GLU A 1053 -1.64 5.29 -11.84
CA GLU A 1053 -2.29 6.08 -10.76
C GLU A 1053 -2.43 7.59 -11.09
N THR A 1054 -1.54 8.15 -11.91
CA THR A 1054 -1.54 9.55 -12.35
C THR A 1054 -2.69 9.96 -13.28
N ALA A 1055 -3.40 9.01 -13.90
CA ALA A 1055 -4.48 9.32 -14.85
C ALA A 1055 -5.70 9.99 -14.20
N TRP A 1056 -5.93 9.79 -12.90
CA TRP A 1056 -7.06 10.39 -12.18
C TRP A 1056 -6.88 11.90 -11.93
N ASP A 1057 -5.66 12.41 -12.08
CA ASP A 1057 -5.33 13.83 -11.96
C ASP A 1057 -4.97 14.49 -13.29
N ALA A 1058 -5.02 13.75 -14.41
CA ALA A 1058 -4.64 14.25 -15.73
C ALA A 1058 -5.82 14.78 -16.53
N VAL A 1059 -5.66 15.94 -17.17
CA VAL A 1059 -6.58 16.42 -18.23
C VAL A 1059 -6.16 15.81 -19.57
N GLY A 1060 -7.11 15.23 -20.30
CA GLY A 1060 -6.89 14.57 -21.59
C GLY A 1060 -8.11 13.80 -22.10
N PHE A 1061 -8.02 13.22 -23.29
CA PHE A 1061 -9.11 12.42 -23.87
C PHE A 1061 -8.88 10.92 -23.61
N PHE A 1062 -9.48 10.39 -22.53
CA PHE A 1062 -9.33 8.99 -22.10
C PHE A 1062 -10.57 8.14 -22.41
N ALA A 1063 -11.73 8.79 -22.49
CA ALA A 1063 -12.99 8.11 -22.76
C ALA A 1063 -12.91 7.22 -24.01
N ASN A 1064 -13.44 6.00 -23.88
CA ASN A 1064 -13.53 5.06 -24.97
C ASN A 1064 -14.97 4.56 -25.09
N ILE A 1065 -15.38 4.16 -26.31
CA ILE A 1065 -16.69 3.59 -26.57
C ILE A 1065 -16.49 2.10 -26.86
N VAL A 1066 -17.20 1.24 -26.14
CA VAL A 1066 -17.20 -0.20 -26.37
C VAL A 1066 -18.56 -0.64 -26.90
N THR A 1067 -18.56 -1.63 -27.81
CA THR A 1067 -19.80 -2.25 -28.27
C THR A 1067 -20.35 -3.15 -27.17
N ARG A 1068 -21.50 -2.80 -26.60
CA ARG A 1068 -22.27 -3.71 -25.75
C ARG A 1068 -23.21 -4.54 -26.60
N ALA A 1069 -23.25 -5.83 -26.33
CA ALA A 1069 -24.06 -6.78 -27.08
C ALA A 1069 -24.77 -7.72 -26.10
N ILE A 1070 -26.08 -7.50 -25.89
CA ILE A 1070 -26.88 -8.16 -24.86
C ILE A 1070 -27.89 -9.10 -25.52
N ASP A 1071 -27.92 -10.36 -25.09
CA ASP A 1071 -28.86 -11.37 -25.56
C ASP A 1071 -30.05 -11.51 -24.59
N LEU A 1072 -31.20 -11.03 -25.03
CA LEU A 1072 -32.48 -11.00 -24.33
C LEU A 1072 -33.35 -12.21 -24.72
N GLY A 1073 -32.78 -13.40 -24.58
CA GLY A 1073 -33.47 -14.66 -24.87
C GLY A 1073 -34.81 -14.77 -24.13
N PRO A 1074 -35.87 -15.31 -24.76
CA PRO A 1074 -37.26 -15.20 -24.27
C PRO A 1074 -37.53 -15.91 -22.93
N GLN A 1075 -36.64 -16.82 -22.51
CA GLN A 1075 -36.74 -17.55 -21.24
C GLN A 1075 -35.81 -17.01 -20.15
N LYS A 1076 -34.93 -16.06 -20.48
CA LYS A 1076 -34.05 -15.43 -19.48
C LYS A 1076 -34.88 -14.57 -18.53
N THR A 1077 -34.38 -14.40 -17.32
CA THR A 1077 -34.91 -13.41 -16.37
C THR A 1077 -34.04 -12.14 -16.43
N PRO A 1078 -34.55 -10.98 -16.01
CA PRO A 1078 -33.73 -9.79 -15.86
C PRO A 1078 -32.48 -10.01 -15.00
N PHE A 1079 -32.58 -10.82 -13.95
CA PHE A 1079 -31.45 -11.17 -13.09
C PHE A 1079 -30.37 -11.93 -13.86
N ASP A 1080 -30.73 -12.89 -14.72
CA ASP A 1080 -29.77 -13.62 -15.55
C ASP A 1080 -29.02 -12.67 -16.49
N VAL A 1081 -29.76 -11.75 -17.13
CA VAL A 1081 -29.17 -10.77 -18.06
C VAL A 1081 -28.25 -9.78 -17.32
N LEU A 1082 -28.63 -9.34 -16.11
CA LEU A 1082 -27.78 -8.49 -15.27
C LEU A 1082 -26.48 -9.20 -14.87
N GLN A 1083 -26.55 -10.47 -14.48
CA GLN A 1083 -25.38 -11.27 -14.12
C GLN A 1083 -24.46 -11.53 -15.30
N GLU A 1084 -25.02 -11.82 -16.48
CA GLU A 1084 -24.24 -11.95 -17.73
C GLU A 1084 -23.56 -10.63 -18.09
N THR A 1085 -24.28 -9.52 -18.01
CA THR A 1085 -23.75 -8.17 -18.31
C THR A 1085 -22.58 -7.81 -17.40
N GLN A 1086 -22.69 -8.10 -16.09
CA GLN A 1086 -21.62 -7.88 -15.11
C GLN A 1086 -20.40 -8.79 -15.37
N ARG A 1087 -20.60 -10.05 -15.77
CA ARG A 1087 -19.50 -10.99 -16.05
C ARG A 1087 -18.71 -10.60 -17.31
N ASP A 1088 -19.42 -10.21 -18.36
CA ASP A 1088 -18.85 -9.78 -19.63
C ASP A 1088 -18.19 -8.39 -19.54
N PHE A 1089 -18.27 -7.72 -18.39
CA PHE A 1089 -17.58 -6.46 -18.13
C PHE A 1089 -16.07 -6.65 -17.95
N VAL A 1090 -15.57 -7.80 -17.47
CA VAL A 1090 -14.21 -7.86 -16.86
C VAL A 1090 -13.05 -7.98 -17.88
N ASP A 1091 -13.25 -8.57 -19.07
CA ASP A 1091 -12.16 -8.87 -20.00
C ASP A 1091 -12.27 -8.09 -21.33
N ASN A 1092 -11.29 -7.22 -21.63
CA ASN A 1092 -11.07 -6.47 -22.91
C ASN A 1092 -11.71 -5.08 -23.09
N GLN A 1093 -12.11 -4.37 -22.04
CA GLN A 1093 -12.73 -3.03 -22.12
C GLN A 1093 -11.89 -1.91 -22.76
N HIS A 1094 -10.59 -2.13 -22.95
CA HIS A 1094 -9.64 -1.06 -23.29
C HIS A 1094 -9.17 -1.12 -24.74
N ILE A 1095 -9.81 -1.93 -25.58
CA ILE A 1095 -9.42 -2.13 -26.98
C ILE A 1095 -10.71 -2.12 -27.81
N THR A 1096 -10.98 -1.03 -28.53
CA THR A 1096 -12.14 -0.95 -29.43
C THR A 1096 -11.68 -1.03 -30.88
N PRO A 1097 -12.20 -1.96 -31.70
CA PRO A 1097 -12.03 -1.89 -33.14
C PRO A 1097 -12.91 -0.76 -33.70
N LEU A 1098 -12.38 0.46 -33.75
CA LEU A 1098 -13.13 1.66 -34.20
C LEU A 1098 -13.68 1.51 -35.63
N ASP A 1099 -13.00 0.72 -36.48
CA ASP A 1099 -13.44 0.42 -37.86
C ASP A 1099 -14.71 -0.44 -37.95
N ILE A 1100 -15.20 -1.02 -36.83
CA ILE A 1100 -16.29 -2.01 -36.82
C ILE A 1100 -17.58 -1.48 -36.14
N SER A 1101 -17.49 -0.53 -35.21
CA SER A 1101 -18.58 -0.21 -34.28
C SER A 1101 -19.70 0.67 -34.84
N HIS A 1102 -19.40 1.73 -35.60
CA HIS A 1102 -20.42 2.71 -36.04
C HIS A 1102 -21.47 2.16 -37.02
N HIS A 1103 -21.25 0.99 -37.62
CA HIS A 1103 -22.23 0.34 -38.48
C HIS A 1103 -23.16 -0.63 -37.74
N LEU A 1104 -22.85 -0.97 -36.48
CA LEU A 1104 -23.60 -1.94 -35.71
C LEU A 1104 -24.76 -1.33 -34.92
N PHE A 1105 -24.66 -0.06 -34.51
CA PHE A 1105 -25.68 0.62 -33.72
C PHE A 1105 -25.66 2.14 -33.91
N ASN A 1106 -26.80 2.79 -33.65
CA ASN A 1106 -26.96 4.25 -33.68
C ASN A 1106 -27.36 4.85 -32.31
N THR A 1107 -27.29 4.06 -31.23
CA THR A 1107 -27.59 4.52 -29.87
C THR A 1107 -26.42 4.33 -28.92
N MET A 1108 -26.35 5.17 -27.88
CA MET A 1108 -25.29 5.14 -26.88
C MET A 1108 -25.85 5.25 -25.46
N VAL A 1109 -25.20 4.56 -24.52
CA VAL A 1109 -25.42 4.66 -23.08
C VAL A 1109 -24.15 5.13 -22.39
N SER A 1110 -24.26 6.08 -21.47
CA SER A 1110 -23.18 6.48 -20.57
C SER A 1110 -23.70 6.55 -19.13
N PHE A 1111 -22.82 6.27 -18.16
CA PHE A 1111 -23.14 6.42 -16.74
C PHE A 1111 -21.93 7.03 -16.02
N SER A 1112 -22.14 8.07 -15.23
CA SER A 1112 -21.06 8.76 -14.51
C SER A 1112 -21.41 9.06 -13.05
N ASN A 1113 -20.44 8.89 -12.15
CA ASN A 1113 -20.52 9.42 -10.78
C ASN A 1113 -20.13 10.89 -10.86
N ALA A 1114 -21.11 11.78 -10.96
CA ALA A 1114 -20.88 13.19 -11.16
C ALA A 1114 -20.49 13.86 -9.82
N MET A 1115 -19.32 14.52 -9.79
CA MET A 1115 -19.20 15.76 -9.02
C MET A 1115 -19.74 16.90 -9.90
N ALA A 1116 -21.06 17.07 -9.88
CA ALA A 1116 -21.85 18.20 -10.36
C ALA A 1116 -21.52 18.78 -11.76
N GLU A 1117 -22.32 18.43 -12.77
CA GLU A 1117 -22.52 19.29 -13.96
C GLU A 1117 -23.47 20.48 -13.68
N SER A 1118 -24.11 20.51 -12.51
CA SER A 1118 -24.88 21.66 -12.03
C SER A 1118 -24.35 22.14 -10.68
N SER A 1119 -23.58 23.23 -10.70
CA SER A 1119 -22.90 23.87 -9.57
C SER A 1119 -21.71 23.11 -8.96
N THR A 1120 -20.52 23.28 -9.54
CA THR A 1120 -19.27 22.87 -8.89
C THR A 1120 -18.94 23.87 -7.78
N SER A 1121 -19.42 23.60 -6.56
CA SER A 1121 -18.78 24.12 -5.36
C SER A 1121 -17.71 23.12 -4.93
N THR A 1122 -16.44 23.39 -5.24
CA THR A 1122 -15.33 22.68 -4.58
C THR A 1122 -15.42 22.96 -3.08
N SER A 1123 -15.55 21.92 -2.26
CA SER A 1123 -15.65 22.02 -0.81
C SER A 1123 -14.46 22.84 -0.24
N GLY A 1124 -14.73 24.09 0.13
CA GLY A 1124 -13.74 25.02 0.70
C GLY A 1124 -12.97 25.90 -0.29
N GLY A 1125 -13.38 26.02 -1.55
CA GLY A 1125 -12.80 26.95 -2.54
C GLY A 1125 -13.49 28.33 -2.57
N SER A 1126 -12.80 29.36 -3.06
CA SER A 1126 -13.36 30.72 -3.18
C SER A 1126 -14.29 30.93 -4.40
N LEU A 1127 -14.25 30.02 -5.38
CA LEU A 1127 -15.03 30.10 -6.62
C LEU A 1127 -16.15 29.06 -6.68
N LYS A 1128 -17.23 29.44 -7.36
CA LYS A 1128 -18.34 28.57 -7.78
C LYS A 1128 -18.50 28.65 -9.29
N PHE A 1129 -18.63 27.52 -9.96
CA PHE A 1129 -18.88 27.47 -11.40
C PHE A 1129 -20.28 26.93 -11.72
N GLU A 1130 -20.97 27.59 -12.64
CA GLU A 1130 -22.26 27.20 -13.17
C GLU A 1130 -22.12 27.03 -14.68
N VAL A 1131 -22.08 25.78 -15.16
CA VAL A 1131 -21.96 25.48 -16.58
C VAL A 1131 -23.27 25.87 -17.28
N THR A 1132 -23.19 26.70 -18.31
CA THR A 1132 -24.36 27.27 -18.99
C THR A 1132 -24.65 26.62 -20.33
N ASP A 1133 -23.62 26.20 -21.06
CA ASP A 1133 -23.75 25.52 -22.35
C ASP A 1133 -22.49 24.68 -22.60
N VAL A 1134 -22.68 23.48 -23.13
CA VAL A 1134 -21.61 22.60 -23.60
C VAL A 1134 -22.02 22.09 -24.97
N LEU A 1135 -21.33 22.56 -26.01
CA LEU A 1135 -21.55 22.03 -27.35
C LEU A 1135 -20.66 20.79 -27.52
N ASP A 1136 -21.23 19.65 -27.16
CA ASP A 1136 -20.75 18.34 -27.58
C ASP A 1136 -21.53 17.91 -28.82
N TYR A 1137 -20.85 17.64 -29.94
CA TYR A 1137 -21.54 17.28 -31.18
C TYR A 1137 -22.06 15.85 -31.06
N PRO A 1138 -23.38 15.62 -31.16
CA PRO A 1138 -23.92 14.32 -30.82
C PRO A 1138 -23.68 13.31 -31.94
N GLU A 1139 -22.84 12.32 -31.65
CA GLU A 1139 -22.40 11.29 -32.59
C GLU A 1139 -23.45 10.20 -32.87
N PHE A 1140 -24.50 10.13 -32.03
CA PHE A 1140 -25.52 9.08 -32.06
C PHE A 1140 -26.92 9.67 -32.19
N ASP A 1141 -27.82 8.91 -32.82
CA ASP A 1141 -29.20 9.31 -33.09
C ASP A 1141 -29.98 9.52 -31.78
N VAL A 1142 -29.72 8.66 -30.79
CA VAL A 1142 -30.29 8.69 -29.44
C VAL A 1142 -29.22 8.31 -28.41
N THR A 1143 -29.07 9.12 -27.38
CA THR A 1143 -28.12 8.91 -26.27
C THR A 1143 -28.87 8.89 -24.93
N LEU A 1144 -28.63 7.87 -24.12
CA LEU A 1144 -29.08 7.80 -22.73
C LEU A 1144 -27.90 8.07 -21.81
N GLU A 1145 -28.00 9.11 -20.99
CA GLU A 1145 -26.97 9.48 -20.03
C GLU A 1145 -27.49 9.32 -18.61
N GLY A 1146 -26.81 8.51 -17.80
CA GLY A 1146 -27.05 8.38 -16.36
C GLY A 1146 -26.02 9.14 -15.55
N SER A 1147 -26.47 9.76 -14.46
CA SER A 1147 -25.57 10.41 -13.50
C SER A 1147 -25.98 10.16 -12.06
N GLU A 1148 -25.00 10.09 -11.17
CA GLU A 1148 -25.20 10.07 -9.72
C GLU A 1148 -24.55 11.30 -9.07
N LEU A 1149 -25.33 12.07 -8.30
CA LEU A 1149 -24.87 13.24 -7.55
C LEU A 1149 -25.47 13.21 -6.14
N ASP A 1150 -24.63 13.28 -5.09
CA ASP A 1150 -25.07 13.27 -3.68
C ASP A 1150 -26.04 12.12 -3.34
N GLY A 1151 -25.84 10.94 -3.94
CA GLY A 1151 -26.70 9.76 -3.78
C GLY A 1151 -28.06 9.84 -4.49
N LYS A 1152 -28.27 10.86 -5.33
CA LYS A 1152 -29.42 10.95 -6.24
C LYS A 1152 -29.00 10.50 -7.63
N ILE A 1153 -29.77 9.57 -8.20
CA ILE A 1153 -29.55 9.06 -9.55
C ILE A 1153 -30.54 9.74 -10.49
N GLY A 1154 -30.01 10.37 -11.55
CA GLY A 1154 -30.78 10.97 -12.64
C GLY A 1154 -30.45 10.33 -13.99
N ALA A 1155 -31.32 10.53 -14.96
CA ALA A 1155 -31.08 10.12 -16.35
C ALA A 1155 -31.57 11.19 -17.32
N GLN A 1156 -30.92 11.31 -18.47
CA GLN A 1156 -31.32 12.18 -19.57
C GLN A 1156 -31.38 11.40 -20.88
N LEU A 1157 -32.42 11.65 -21.66
CA LEU A 1157 -32.55 11.16 -23.03
C LEU A 1157 -32.25 12.31 -23.99
N LYS A 1158 -31.18 12.16 -24.77
CA LYS A 1158 -30.79 13.10 -25.82
C LYS A 1158 -31.08 12.53 -27.20
N TYR A 1159 -31.63 13.32 -28.10
CA TYR A 1159 -32.08 12.84 -29.42
C TYR A 1159 -32.19 13.95 -30.46
N TRP A 1160 -32.05 13.59 -31.73
CA TRP A 1160 -32.35 14.48 -32.85
C TRP A 1160 -33.85 14.56 -33.13
N ASP A 1161 -34.35 15.76 -33.40
CA ASP A 1161 -35.74 15.98 -33.84
C ASP A 1161 -36.06 15.34 -35.21
N SER A 1162 -35.05 14.97 -36.00
CA SER A 1162 -35.20 14.14 -37.20
C SER A 1162 -35.52 12.68 -36.88
N ILE A 1163 -35.21 12.19 -35.68
CA ILE A 1163 -35.39 10.81 -35.27
C ILE A 1163 -36.65 10.65 -34.41
N LEU A 1164 -36.82 11.53 -33.41
CA LEU A 1164 -37.92 11.51 -32.45
C LEU A 1164 -38.60 12.89 -32.36
N SER A 1165 -39.93 12.91 -32.36
CA SER A 1165 -40.68 14.06 -31.82
C SER A 1165 -40.62 14.08 -30.30
N TYR A 1166 -40.96 15.22 -29.68
CA TYR A 1166 -40.97 15.35 -28.23
C TYR A 1166 -41.88 14.30 -27.56
N GLU A 1167 -43.07 14.07 -28.11
CA GLU A 1167 -44.03 13.09 -27.62
C GLU A 1167 -43.51 11.65 -27.76
N GLN A 1168 -42.80 11.35 -28.86
CA GLN A 1168 -42.16 10.04 -29.04
C GLN A 1168 -41.00 9.84 -28.07
N ALA A 1169 -40.19 10.87 -27.82
CA ALA A 1169 -39.13 10.80 -26.82
C ALA A 1169 -39.69 10.61 -25.40
N GLN A 1170 -40.83 11.22 -25.07
CA GLN A 1170 -41.52 10.97 -23.80
C GLN A 1170 -41.96 9.51 -23.66
N SER A 1171 -42.42 8.88 -24.76
CA SER A 1171 -42.77 7.45 -24.76
C SER A 1171 -41.53 6.58 -24.54
N VAL A 1172 -40.41 6.84 -25.24
CA VAL A 1172 -39.13 6.14 -25.03
C VAL A 1172 -38.64 6.26 -23.59
N ALA A 1173 -38.69 7.47 -23.01
CA ALA A 1173 -38.34 7.71 -21.62
C ALA A 1173 -39.26 6.95 -20.65
N GLY A 1174 -40.55 6.90 -20.93
CA GLY A 1174 -41.53 6.13 -20.14
C GLY A 1174 -41.25 4.63 -20.16
N VAL A 1175 -40.91 4.06 -21.33
CA VAL A 1175 -40.52 2.65 -21.46
C VAL A 1175 -39.22 2.37 -20.69
N PHE A 1176 -38.25 3.29 -20.71
CA PHE A 1176 -37.03 3.17 -19.92
C PHE A 1176 -37.32 3.19 -18.41
N GLN A 1177 -38.14 4.11 -17.93
CA GLN A 1177 -38.58 4.17 -16.53
C GLN A 1177 -39.27 2.86 -16.10
N GLN A 1178 -40.16 2.34 -16.95
CA GLN A 1178 -40.85 1.08 -16.70
C GLN A 1178 -39.88 -0.10 -16.67
N ALA A 1179 -38.91 -0.15 -17.58
CA ALA A 1179 -37.87 -1.17 -17.59
C ALA A 1179 -37.09 -1.16 -16.28
N ILE A 1180 -36.63 0.01 -15.81
CA ILE A 1180 -35.98 0.16 -14.51
C ILE A 1180 -36.88 -0.36 -13.38
N GLY A 1181 -38.16 0.03 -13.36
CA GLY A 1181 -39.13 -0.46 -12.38
C GLY A 1181 -39.21 -1.98 -12.33
N LEU A 1182 -39.29 -2.64 -13.49
CA LEU A 1182 -39.34 -4.11 -13.61
C LEU A 1182 -38.05 -4.79 -13.16
N LEU A 1183 -36.88 -4.19 -13.44
CA LEU A 1183 -35.60 -4.68 -12.92
C LEU A 1183 -35.56 -4.68 -11.38
N LEU A 1184 -36.23 -3.70 -10.76
CA LEU A 1184 -36.29 -3.56 -9.31
C LEU A 1184 -37.35 -4.46 -8.66
N THR A 1185 -38.54 -4.56 -9.25
CA THR A 1185 -39.69 -5.24 -8.62
C THR A 1185 -39.83 -6.70 -9.03
N SER A 1186 -39.42 -7.05 -10.26
CA SER A 1186 -39.67 -8.37 -10.87
C SER A 1186 -38.42 -9.01 -11.48
N PRO A 1187 -37.25 -9.02 -10.82
CA PRO A 1187 -35.98 -9.44 -11.42
C PRO A 1187 -35.94 -10.93 -11.82
N GLN A 1188 -36.82 -11.76 -11.27
CA GLN A 1188 -36.88 -13.22 -11.50
C GLN A 1188 -37.98 -13.63 -12.49
N GLN A 1189 -38.78 -12.68 -12.99
CA GLN A 1189 -39.84 -12.98 -13.94
C GLN A 1189 -39.24 -13.16 -15.35
N PRO A 1190 -39.63 -14.20 -16.11
CA PRO A 1190 -39.14 -14.38 -17.48
C PRO A 1190 -39.42 -13.15 -18.36
N LEU A 1191 -38.46 -12.77 -19.20
CA LEU A 1191 -38.54 -11.57 -20.04
C LEU A 1191 -39.80 -11.54 -20.92
N ASN A 1192 -40.25 -12.68 -21.44
CA ASN A 1192 -41.46 -12.77 -22.26
C ASN A 1192 -42.79 -12.52 -21.52
N GLN A 1193 -42.75 -12.43 -20.19
CA GLN A 1193 -43.90 -12.11 -19.34
C GLN A 1193 -43.86 -10.66 -18.81
N LEU A 1194 -42.82 -9.89 -19.16
CA LEU A 1194 -42.69 -8.50 -18.73
C LEU A 1194 -43.50 -7.55 -19.62
N HIS A 1195 -44.15 -6.58 -19.00
CA HIS A 1195 -44.93 -5.55 -19.68
C HIS A 1195 -44.20 -4.20 -19.64
N LEU A 1196 -43.52 -3.89 -20.74
CA LEU A 1196 -42.72 -2.65 -20.92
C LEU A 1196 -43.55 -1.41 -21.29
N LEU A 1197 -44.87 -1.56 -21.46
CA LEU A 1197 -45.77 -0.44 -21.73
C LEU A 1197 -45.83 0.47 -20.49
N SER A 1198 -45.54 1.77 -20.65
CA SER A 1198 -45.64 2.71 -19.54
C SER A 1198 -47.09 3.10 -19.25
N ASP A 1199 -47.37 3.53 -18.00
CA ASP A 1199 -48.71 4.02 -17.62
C ASP A 1199 -49.17 5.19 -18.51
N LYS A 1200 -48.24 6.04 -18.97
CA LYS A 1200 -48.54 7.15 -19.89
C LYS A 1200 -48.95 6.63 -21.26
N ASP A 1201 -48.25 5.64 -21.80
CA ASP A 1201 -48.60 5.03 -23.09
C ASP A 1201 -49.97 4.35 -23.00
N GLU A 1202 -50.26 3.66 -21.89
CA GLU A 1202 -51.57 3.04 -21.67
C GLU A 1202 -52.68 4.11 -21.61
N GLN A 1203 -52.48 5.20 -20.88
CA GLN A 1203 -53.43 6.32 -20.83
C GLN A 1203 -53.65 6.94 -22.22
N GLN A 1204 -52.58 7.16 -22.99
CA GLN A 1204 -52.64 7.71 -24.33
C GLN A 1204 -53.42 6.78 -25.28
N ILE A 1205 -53.17 5.46 -25.22
CA ILE A 1205 -53.91 4.45 -25.99
C ILE A 1205 -55.40 4.47 -25.59
N MET A 1206 -55.71 4.58 -24.30
CA MET A 1206 -57.09 4.67 -23.82
C MET A 1206 -57.78 5.95 -24.30
N GLU A 1207 -57.07 7.07 -24.36
CA GLU A 1207 -57.58 8.34 -24.88
C GLU A 1207 -57.87 8.28 -26.39
N TRP A 1208 -56.98 7.67 -27.18
CA TRP A 1208 -57.23 7.42 -28.60
C TRP A 1208 -58.45 6.53 -28.80
N ARG A 1209 -58.66 5.52 -27.93
CA ARG A 1209 -59.85 4.67 -27.97
C ARG A 1209 -61.15 5.41 -27.65
N ARG A 1210 -61.12 6.51 -26.89
CA ARG A 1210 -62.31 7.35 -26.62
C ARG A 1210 -62.83 8.08 -27.86
N HIS A 1211 -62.00 8.26 -28.88
CA HIS A 1211 -62.33 8.99 -30.12
C HIS A 1211 -62.65 8.10 -31.33
N MET A 1212 -62.91 6.79 -31.14
CA MET A 1212 -63.41 5.95 -32.23
C MET A 1212 -64.74 6.52 -32.78
N PRO A 1213 -64.86 6.81 -34.09
CA PRO A 1213 -66.14 7.19 -34.67
C PRO A 1213 -67.12 6.03 -34.52
N VAL A 1214 -68.30 6.29 -33.94
CA VAL A 1214 -69.41 5.32 -33.92
C VAL A 1214 -69.75 4.97 -35.37
N ARG A 1215 -69.62 3.70 -35.72
CA ARG A 1215 -69.98 3.18 -37.04
C ARG A 1215 -71.50 3.32 -37.23
N THR A 1216 -71.96 4.31 -37.99
CA THR A 1216 -73.29 4.22 -38.63
C THR A 1216 -73.21 3.25 -39.82
N GLN A 1217 -74.15 2.30 -39.81
CA GLN A 1217 -74.23 1.12 -40.68
C GLN A 1217 -74.53 1.43 -42.16
N THR A 1218 -74.44 0.34 -42.94
CA THR A 1218 -75.15 0.02 -44.19
C THR A 1218 -74.66 0.69 -45.48
N GLU A 1219 -73.72 0.03 -46.17
CA GLU A 1219 -73.78 -0.35 -47.60
C GLU A 1219 -72.38 -0.71 -48.13
N CYS A 1220 -72.00 -1.99 -48.07
CA CYS A 1220 -71.28 -2.75 -49.11
C CYS A 1220 -70.75 -4.08 -48.57
N LEU A 1221 -71.68 -4.96 -48.20
CA LEU A 1221 -71.49 -6.39 -48.00
C LEU A 1221 -71.72 -7.15 -49.33
N ARG A 1222 -71.26 -6.62 -50.47
CA ARG A 1222 -71.58 -7.19 -51.80
C ARG A 1222 -70.40 -7.47 -52.73
N PHE A 1223 -69.15 -7.36 -52.27
CA PHE A 1223 -67.99 -7.71 -53.10
C PHE A 1223 -67.31 -9.04 -52.74
N LEU A 1224 -67.88 -9.82 -51.81
CA LEU A 1224 -67.38 -11.18 -51.44
C LEU A 1224 -68.39 -12.29 -51.78
N GLN A 1225 -69.11 -12.14 -52.88
CA GLN A 1225 -69.67 -13.25 -53.64
C GLN A 1225 -69.26 -13.04 -55.09
N LEU A 1226 -68.12 -13.61 -55.49
CA LEU A 1226 -67.83 -14.16 -56.81
C LEU A 1226 -66.31 -14.35 -56.96
N TYR A 1227 -65.93 -15.59 -57.28
CA TYR A 1227 -64.59 -16.09 -57.63
C TYR A 1227 -63.64 -16.37 -56.45
N GLY A 1228 -63.31 -17.62 -56.09
CA GLY A 1228 -63.32 -18.85 -56.89
C GLY A 1228 -62.14 -18.89 -57.87
N THR A 1229 -61.14 -19.71 -57.54
CA THR A 1229 -59.92 -20.08 -58.32
C THR A 1229 -58.92 -18.97 -58.66
N PHE A 1230 -57.75 -18.93 -58.00
CA PHE A 1230 -56.45 -19.38 -58.54
C PHE A 1230 -55.41 -19.51 -57.43
#